data_AF-A0A3Q1MVN0-F1
#
_entry.id   AF-A0A3Q1MVN0-F1
#
_cell.length_a   1.000
_cell.length_b   1.000
_cell.length_c   1.000
_cell.angle_alpha   90.00
_cell.angle_beta   90.00
_cell.angle_gamma   90.00
#
_symmetry.space_group_name_H-M   'P 1'
#
loop_
_entity.id
_entity.type
_entity.pdbx_description
1 polymer ?
#
loop_
_entity_poly.entity_id
_entity_poly.type
_entity_poly.pdbx_seq_one_letter_code
_entity_poly.pdbx_strand_id
1 'polypeptide(L)'
;MTAVHTGNINFKWDPKSLEIRTLAVERLLEPLVTQVTTLVNTNSKGPSNKKRGRSKKAHVLAASVEQATENFLEKGDKIAKESQFLKEELVAAVEDGILKLRNAGTEQDLGIQYKALKPEVDKLNIMAAKRQQELKDVGHRDQMAAARGILQKNVPILYTASQACLQHPDVAAYKANRDLIYKQLQQAVTGISNAAQATASDDASQHPGAGGGELAYALNNFDKQIIVDPLSFSEERFRPSLEERLESIISGAALMADSSCTRDDRRERIVAECNAVRQALQDLLSEYMGNAGRKERSDALNSAIDKMTKKTRDLRRQLRKAVMDHVSDSFLETNVPLLVLIEAAKNGNEKEVKEYAQVFREHANKLIEVANLACSISNNEEGVKLVRMSASQLEALCPQVINAALALAAKPQSKLAQENMDLFKEQWEKQVRVLTDAVDDITSIDDFLAVSENHILEDVNKCVIALQEKDVDGLDRTAGAIRGRAARVIHVVTSEMDNYEPGVYTEKVLEATKLLSNTVMPRFTEQVEAAVEALSSDPAQPMDENEFIDASRLVYDGIRDIRKAVLMIRTPEELDDSDFETEDFDVRSRTSVQTEDDQLIAGQSARAIMAQLPQEQKAKIAEQVASFQEEKSKLDAEVSKWDDSGNDIIVLAKQMCMIMMEMTDFTRGKGPLKNTSDVISAAKKIAEAGSRMDKLGRTIADHCPDSACKQDLLAYLQRIALYCHQLNICSKVKAEVQNLGGELVVSGVDSAMSLIQAAKNLMNAVVQTVKASYVASTKYQKSQGMASLNLPAVSWKMKAPEKKPLVKREKQDETQTKIKRASQKKHVNPVQALSEFKAMDSI
;
A
#
# COMPACT_ATOMS: atom_id res chain seq x y z
N MET A 1 -3.00 0.87 -62.14
CA MET A 1 -4.34 0.27 -62.30
C MET A 1 -4.29 -1.17 -61.86
N THR A 2 -4.80 -1.44 -60.66
CA THR A 2 -5.45 -2.71 -60.23
C THR A 2 -5.91 -2.45 -58.80
N ALA A 3 -7.21 -2.59 -58.58
CA ALA A 3 -7.89 -2.32 -57.32
C ALA A 3 -7.67 -3.49 -56.36
N VAL A 4 -7.42 -3.19 -55.08
CA VAL A 4 -7.63 -4.12 -53.98
C VAL A 4 -8.62 -3.46 -53.02
N HIS A 5 -9.73 -4.14 -52.81
CA HIS A 5 -10.86 -3.75 -51.98
C HIS A 5 -10.43 -3.44 -50.54
N THR A 6 -10.71 -2.22 -50.07
CA THR A 6 -10.80 -1.90 -48.65
C THR A 6 -12.11 -2.46 -48.12
N GLY A 7 -12.02 -3.44 -47.22
CA GLY A 7 -13.16 -3.97 -46.50
C GLY A 7 -13.84 -2.87 -45.68
N ASN A 8 -15.18 -2.82 -45.74
CA ASN A 8 -16.01 -2.07 -44.83
C ASN A 8 -15.71 -2.49 -43.39
N ILE A 9 -15.01 -1.65 -42.62
CA ILE A 9 -14.95 -1.79 -41.16
C ILE A 9 -16.15 -1.04 -40.60
N ASN A 10 -17.12 -1.83 -40.14
CA ASN A 10 -18.35 -1.36 -39.52
C ASN A 10 -18.03 -0.84 -38.10
N PHE A 11 -18.02 0.47 -37.90
CA PHE A 11 -17.87 1.07 -36.56
C PHE A 11 -19.16 0.87 -35.76
N LYS A 12 -19.13 -0.06 -34.80
CA LYS A 12 -20.21 -0.22 -33.83
C LYS A 12 -20.01 0.80 -32.71
N TRP A 13 -20.56 2.00 -32.89
CA TRP A 13 -20.72 2.99 -31.81
C TRP A 13 -21.74 2.40 -30.81
N ASP A 14 -21.34 2.14 -29.56
CA ASP A 14 -22.28 1.82 -28.50
C ASP A 14 -22.60 3.10 -27.70
N PRO A 15 -23.74 3.76 -27.95
CA PRO A 15 -24.15 4.98 -27.26
C PRO A 15 -24.50 4.77 -25.77
N LYS A 16 -24.38 3.55 -25.23
CA LYS A 16 -24.69 3.27 -23.82
C LYS A 16 -23.60 3.63 -22.82
N SER A 17 -22.35 3.86 -23.24
CA SER A 17 -21.25 4.09 -22.28
C SER A 17 -20.93 5.56 -21.99
N LEU A 18 -21.14 6.50 -22.93
CA LEU A 18 -20.96 7.97 -22.79
C LEU A 18 -19.72 8.44 -21.99
N GLU A 19 -18.67 7.64 -21.88
CA GLU A 19 -17.56 7.92 -20.96
C GLU A 19 -16.38 8.53 -21.71
N ILE A 20 -15.98 9.73 -21.30
CA ILE A 20 -14.83 10.44 -21.87
C ILE A 20 -13.57 9.94 -21.16
N ARG A 21 -12.61 9.41 -21.92
CA ARG A 21 -11.48 8.61 -21.41
C ARG A 21 -10.13 9.31 -21.34
N THR A 22 -10.10 10.57 -21.76
CA THR A 22 -8.90 11.40 -21.74
C THR A 22 -9.24 12.69 -21.01
N LEU A 23 -8.50 13.03 -19.95
CA LEU A 23 -8.67 14.28 -19.18
C LEU A 23 -8.72 15.53 -20.08
N ALA A 24 -7.94 15.56 -21.16
CA ALA A 24 -7.96 16.65 -22.13
C ALA A 24 -9.28 16.71 -22.93
N VAL A 25 -9.82 15.57 -23.33
CA VAL A 25 -11.11 15.49 -24.04
C VAL A 25 -12.25 15.86 -23.09
N GLU A 26 -12.16 15.48 -21.82
CA GLU A 26 -13.14 15.82 -20.77
C GLU A 26 -13.16 17.33 -20.49
N ARG A 27 -11.98 17.94 -20.31
CA ARG A 27 -11.83 19.40 -20.13
C ARG A 27 -12.23 20.20 -21.38
N LEU A 28 -12.04 19.65 -22.58
CA LEU A 28 -12.51 20.25 -23.84
C LEU A 28 -14.04 20.17 -23.99
N LEU A 29 -14.66 19.15 -23.39
CA LEU A 29 -16.10 18.91 -23.42
C LEU A 29 -16.86 19.66 -22.34
N GLU A 30 -16.22 19.98 -21.22
CA GLU A 30 -16.80 20.69 -20.08
C GLU A 30 -17.51 22.02 -20.48
N PRO A 31 -16.95 22.89 -21.34
CA PRO A 31 -17.64 24.11 -21.77
C PRO A 31 -18.86 23.84 -22.65
N LEU A 32 -18.81 22.77 -23.45
CA LEU A 32 -19.86 22.35 -24.40
C LEU A 32 -21.04 21.73 -23.66
N VAL A 33 -20.77 20.83 -22.71
CA VAL A 33 -21.77 20.28 -21.78
C VAL A 33 -22.39 21.40 -20.95
N THR A 34 -21.58 22.35 -20.48
CA THR A 34 -22.08 23.52 -19.73
C THR A 34 -22.98 24.43 -20.58
N GLN A 35 -22.63 24.70 -21.85
CA GLN A 35 -23.46 25.47 -22.79
C GLN A 35 -24.78 24.76 -23.14
N VAL A 36 -24.74 23.45 -23.40
CA VAL A 36 -25.95 22.65 -23.64
C VAL A 36 -26.84 22.61 -22.40
N THR A 37 -26.25 22.44 -21.21
CA THR A 37 -26.99 22.40 -19.93
C THR A 37 -27.60 23.77 -19.57
N THR A 38 -26.93 24.88 -19.90
CA THR A 38 -27.46 26.24 -19.67
C THR A 38 -28.54 26.64 -20.68
N LEU A 39 -28.53 26.13 -21.92
CA LEU A 39 -29.60 26.35 -22.91
C LEU A 39 -30.92 25.66 -22.54
N VAL A 40 -30.86 24.52 -21.84
CA VAL A 40 -32.04 23.84 -21.27
C VAL A 40 -32.66 24.64 -20.12
N ASN A 41 -31.94 25.62 -19.57
CA ASN A 41 -32.33 26.38 -18.38
C ASN A 41 -32.53 27.89 -18.63
N THR A 42 -33.27 28.25 -19.69
CA THR A 42 -33.72 29.65 -19.89
C THR A 42 -35.01 29.93 -19.11
N ASN A 43 -34.87 30.32 -17.84
CA ASN A 43 -35.99 30.84 -17.05
C ASN A 43 -35.68 32.27 -16.58
N SER A 44 -36.03 33.27 -17.41
CA SER A 44 -36.03 34.70 -17.04
C SER A 44 -36.88 35.46 -18.08
N LYS A 45 -37.94 36.24 -17.82
CA LYS A 45 -38.54 36.89 -16.63
C LYS A 45 -39.99 37.31 -16.98
N GLY A 46 -40.91 37.34 -16.00
CA GLY A 46 -42.15 38.15 -16.00
C GLY A 46 -43.48 37.45 -16.29
N PRO A 47 -44.60 37.79 -15.59
CA PRO A 47 -45.86 37.06 -15.69
C PRO A 47 -46.65 37.50 -16.93
N SER A 48 -46.87 36.60 -17.88
CA SER A 48 -47.77 36.83 -19.02
C SER A 48 -48.86 35.76 -19.05
N ASN A 49 -50.10 36.18 -18.91
CA ASN A 49 -51.32 35.36 -18.97
C ASN A 49 -51.63 34.89 -20.41
N LYS A 50 -50.73 34.13 -21.04
CA LYS A 50 -51.03 33.41 -22.29
C LYS A 50 -50.52 31.97 -22.24
N LYS A 51 -51.39 31.03 -22.63
CA LYS A 51 -51.14 29.58 -22.71
C LYS A 51 -49.79 29.29 -23.39
N ARG A 52 -48.94 28.48 -22.73
CA ARG A 52 -47.65 27.99 -23.25
C ARG A 52 -47.87 27.16 -24.53
N GLY A 53 -47.62 27.78 -25.68
CA GLY A 53 -47.60 27.13 -26.98
C GLY A 53 -46.21 27.18 -27.61
N ARG A 54 -45.68 26.00 -27.97
CA ARG A 54 -44.60 25.68 -28.94
C ARG A 54 -43.57 26.79 -29.23
N SER A 55 -42.33 26.59 -28.78
CA SER A 55 -41.17 27.37 -29.26
C SER A 55 -41.03 27.22 -30.77
N LYS A 56 -41.19 28.32 -31.53
CA LYS A 56 -41.12 28.35 -33.00
C LYS A 56 -39.69 28.21 -33.58
N LYS A 57 -38.68 27.97 -32.75
CA LYS A 57 -37.27 27.83 -33.16
C LYS A 57 -36.60 26.54 -32.68
N ALA A 58 -37.37 25.53 -32.27
CA ALA A 58 -36.84 24.24 -31.84
C ALA A 58 -35.99 23.56 -32.93
N HIS A 59 -36.37 23.69 -34.21
CA HIS A 59 -35.60 23.17 -35.34
C HIS A 59 -34.25 23.88 -35.53
N VAL A 60 -34.16 25.18 -35.26
CA VAL A 60 -32.90 25.95 -35.36
C VAL A 60 -31.93 25.55 -34.24
N LEU A 61 -32.46 25.31 -33.04
CA LEU A 61 -31.67 24.81 -31.90
C LEU A 61 -31.20 23.37 -32.12
N ALA A 62 -32.08 22.49 -32.61
CA ALA A 62 -31.71 21.13 -32.98
C ALA A 62 -30.61 21.12 -34.05
N ALA A 63 -30.76 21.93 -35.11
CA ALA A 63 -29.74 22.06 -36.15
C ALA A 63 -28.41 22.62 -35.63
N SER A 64 -28.44 23.57 -34.69
CA SER A 64 -27.21 24.11 -34.08
C SER A 64 -26.51 23.08 -33.17
N VAL A 65 -27.27 22.27 -32.45
CA VAL A 65 -26.74 21.15 -31.64
C VAL A 65 -26.20 20.04 -32.53
N GLU A 66 -26.89 19.69 -33.61
CA GLU A 66 -26.40 18.73 -34.62
C GLU A 66 -25.09 19.21 -35.24
N GLN A 67 -25.01 20.47 -35.70
CA GLN A 67 -23.78 21.04 -36.26
C GLN A 67 -22.63 21.09 -35.24
N ALA A 68 -22.91 21.40 -33.97
CA ALA A 68 -21.91 21.39 -32.92
C ALA A 68 -21.44 19.98 -32.59
N THR A 69 -22.34 18.99 -32.63
CA THR A 69 -22.04 17.57 -32.46
C THR A 69 -21.21 17.04 -33.62
N GLU A 70 -21.52 17.42 -34.86
CA GLU A 70 -20.78 17.04 -36.06
C GLU A 70 -19.37 17.64 -36.06
N ASN A 71 -19.23 18.94 -35.75
CA ASN A 71 -17.92 19.60 -35.61
C ASN A 71 -17.10 18.99 -34.45
N PHE A 72 -17.76 18.56 -33.37
CA PHE A 72 -17.12 17.87 -32.25
C PHE A 72 -16.63 16.49 -32.66
N LEU A 73 -17.45 15.71 -33.36
CA LEU A 73 -17.08 14.41 -33.90
C LEU A 73 -15.93 14.55 -34.88
N GLU A 74 -15.98 15.51 -35.81
CA GLU A 74 -14.92 15.73 -36.81
C GLU A 74 -13.58 16.16 -36.17
N LYS A 75 -13.61 17.07 -35.18
CA LYS A 75 -12.41 17.43 -34.42
C LYS A 75 -11.89 16.28 -33.56
N GLY A 76 -12.78 15.52 -32.93
CA GLY A 76 -12.44 14.31 -32.19
C GLY A 76 -11.77 13.27 -33.09
N ASP A 77 -12.32 13.07 -34.29
CA ASP A 77 -11.80 12.15 -35.31
C ASP A 77 -10.42 12.60 -35.83
N LYS A 78 -10.24 13.92 -36.03
CA LYS A 78 -8.96 14.49 -36.46
C LYS A 78 -7.89 14.39 -35.38
N ILE A 79 -8.22 14.68 -34.12
CA ILE A 79 -7.31 14.53 -32.97
C ILE A 79 -6.96 13.05 -32.77
N ALA A 80 -7.93 12.15 -32.87
CA ALA A 80 -7.71 10.71 -32.77
C ALA A 80 -6.78 10.21 -33.90
N LYS A 81 -7.02 10.64 -35.15
CA LYS A 81 -6.18 10.28 -36.31
C LYS A 81 -4.77 10.85 -36.22
N GLU A 82 -4.61 12.13 -35.87
CA GLU A 82 -3.30 12.77 -35.71
C GLU A 82 -2.50 12.17 -34.55
N SER A 83 -3.16 11.84 -33.43
CA SER A 83 -2.51 11.20 -32.27
C SER A 83 -2.11 9.74 -32.53
N GLN A 84 -2.89 9.00 -33.33
CA GLN A 84 -2.57 7.61 -33.70
C GLN A 84 -1.46 7.53 -34.76
N PHE A 85 -1.51 8.40 -35.78
CA PHE A 85 -0.52 8.48 -36.86
C PHE A 85 0.87 8.91 -36.36
N LEU A 86 0.95 9.95 -35.53
CA LEU A 86 2.22 10.41 -34.95
C LEU A 86 2.83 9.43 -33.93
N LYS A 87 2.02 8.52 -33.38
CA LYS A 87 2.46 7.51 -32.40
C LYS A 87 3.11 6.32 -33.09
N GLU A 88 2.49 5.77 -34.13
CA GLU A 88 3.01 4.58 -34.83
C GLU A 88 4.27 4.89 -35.62
N GLU A 89 4.32 6.02 -36.34
CA GLU A 89 5.52 6.43 -37.09
C GLU A 89 6.71 6.75 -36.18
N LEU A 90 6.48 7.41 -35.04
CA LEU A 90 7.55 7.77 -34.11
C LEU A 90 8.10 6.56 -33.34
N VAL A 91 7.21 5.65 -32.93
CA VAL A 91 7.62 4.36 -32.33
C VAL A 91 8.46 3.58 -33.34
N ALA A 92 7.99 3.44 -34.58
CA ALA A 92 8.73 2.76 -35.64
C ALA A 92 10.08 3.44 -35.95
N ALA A 93 10.14 4.78 -35.96
CA ALA A 93 11.37 5.53 -36.18
C ALA A 93 12.41 5.28 -35.08
N VAL A 94 11.96 5.20 -33.82
CA VAL A 94 12.84 4.85 -32.69
C VAL A 94 13.28 3.39 -32.76
N GLU A 95 12.39 2.44 -33.11
CA GLU A 95 12.76 1.03 -33.30
C GLU A 95 13.81 0.84 -34.40
N ASP A 96 13.59 1.46 -35.57
CA ASP A 96 14.52 1.43 -36.70
C ASP A 96 15.84 2.11 -36.34
N GLY A 97 15.81 3.25 -35.66
CA GLY A 97 17.01 3.93 -35.22
C GLY A 97 17.83 3.13 -34.20
N ILE A 98 17.18 2.42 -33.26
CA ILE A 98 17.85 1.51 -32.32
C ILE A 98 18.50 0.33 -33.07
N LEU A 99 17.82 -0.23 -34.08
CA LEU A 99 18.38 -1.29 -34.94
C LEU A 99 19.57 -0.80 -35.77
N LYS A 100 19.48 0.40 -36.36
CA LYS A 100 20.57 1.04 -37.10
C LYS A 100 21.77 1.33 -36.21
N LEU A 101 21.54 1.79 -34.97
CA LEU A 101 22.59 2.02 -33.99
C LEU A 101 23.33 0.72 -33.67
N ARG A 102 22.61 -0.38 -33.41
CA ARG A 102 23.21 -1.70 -33.16
C ARG A 102 24.06 -2.20 -34.34
N ASN A 103 23.57 -1.99 -35.56
CA ASN A 103 24.15 -2.53 -36.79
C ASN A 103 25.21 -1.61 -37.41
N ALA A 104 25.55 -0.48 -36.78
CA ALA A 104 26.59 0.41 -37.26
C ALA A 104 27.92 -0.36 -37.42
N GLY A 105 28.55 -0.24 -38.59
CA GLY A 105 29.77 -0.97 -38.94
C GLY A 105 31.07 -0.22 -38.62
N THR A 106 30.98 1.08 -38.32
CA THR A 106 32.13 1.94 -37.99
C THR A 106 31.78 2.88 -36.85
N GLU A 107 32.77 3.38 -36.10
CA GLU A 107 32.52 4.35 -35.03
C GLU A 107 31.94 5.67 -35.55
N GLN A 108 32.33 6.06 -36.76
CA GLN A 108 31.78 7.24 -37.42
C GLN A 108 30.29 7.06 -37.70
N ASP A 109 29.89 5.93 -38.30
CA ASP A 109 28.48 5.62 -38.56
C ASP A 109 27.70 5.52 -37.25
N LEU A 110 28.27 4.89 -36.22
CA LEU A 110 27.66 4.77 -34.90
C LEU A 110 27.36 6.14 -34.29
N GLY A 111 28.31 7.07 -34.35
CA GLY A 111 28.13 8.45 -33.91
C GLY A 111 27.04 9.20 -34.70
N ILE A 112 26.97 8.98 -36.01
CA ILE A 112 25.92 9.55 -36.88
C ILE A 112 24.54 9.01 -36.48
N GLN A 113 24.39 7.68 -36.34
CA GLN A 113 23.13 7.07 -35.94
C GLN A 113 22.68 7.51 -34.56
N TYR A 114 23.59 7.59 -33.58
CA TYR A 114 23.26 8.05 -32.24
C TYR A 114 22.77 9.50 -32.22
N LYS A 115 23.45 10.38 -32.97
CA LYS A 115 23.09 11.81 -33.06
C LYS A 115 21.73 12.01 -33.75
N ALA A 116 21.36 11.14 -34.69
CA ALA A 116 20.05 11.14 -35.33
C ALA A 116 18.96 10.53 -34.43
N LEU A 117 19.25 9.45 -33.70
CA LEU A 117 18.30 8.75 -32.85
C LEU A 117 17.93 9.53 -31.59
N LYS A 118 18.90 10.19 -30.95
CA LYS A 118 18.69 10.86 -29.66
C LYS A 118 17.50 11.84 -29.63
N PRO A 119 17.33 12.77 -30.60
CA PRO A 119 16.16 13.66 -30.60
C PRO A 119 14.83 12.92 -30.78
N GLU A 120 14.79 11.83 -31.56
CA GLU A 120 13.58 11.02 -31.74
C GLU A 120 13.18 10.30 -30.45
N VAL A 121 14.16 9.78 -29.70
CA VAL A 121 13.94 9.19 -28.37
C VAL A 121 13.40 10.23 -27.38
N ASP A 122 13.96 11.44 -27.39
CA ASP A 122 13.49 12.52 -26.50
C ASP A 122 12.05 12.95 -26.85
N LYS A 123 11.73 13.03 -28.14
CA LYS A 123 10.37 13.33 -28.62
C LYS A 123 9.39 12.23 -28.21
N LEU A 124 9.74 10.95 -28.41
CA LEU A 124 8.92 9.82 -27.98
C LEU A 124 8.70 9.83 -26.47
N ASN A 125 9.75 10.12 -25.70
CA ASN A 125 9.64 10.21 -24.25
C ASN A 125 8.68 11.30 -23.78
N ILE A 126 8.71 12.50 -24.39
CA ILE A 126 7.78 13.59 -24.07
C ILE A 126 6.34 13.19 -24.40
N MET A 127 6.10 12.55 -25.55
CA MET A 127 4.78 12.09 -25.95
C MET A 127 4.25 10.98 -25.03
N ALA A 128 5.11 10.02 -24.70
CA ALA A 128 4.80 8.94 -23.76
C ALA A 128 4.51 9.49 -22.35
N ALA A 129 5.23 10.51 -21.90
CA ALA A 129 4.98 11.19 -20.62
C ALA A 129 3.60 11.87 -20.58
N LYS A 130 3.22 12.56 -21.66
CA LYS A 130 1.88 13.16 -21.78
C LYS A 130 0.81 12.07 -21.74
N ARG A 131 1.00 10.99 -22.50
CA ARG A 131 0.06 9.87 -22.50
C ARG A 131 -0.05 9.21 -21.12
N GLN A 132 1.05 9.06 -20.40
CA GLN A 132 1.07 8.56 -19.03
C GLN A 132 0.18 9.39 -18.09
N GLN A 133 0.11 10.72 -18.27
CA GLN A 133 -0.77 11.57 -17.46
C GLN A 133 -2.25 11.45 -17.86
N GLU A 134 -2.52 11.03 -19.10
CA GLU A 134 -3.88 10.85 -19.62
C GLU A 134 -4.48 9.48 -19.29
N LEU A 135 -3.66 8.47 -19.01
CA LEU A 135 -4.12 7.12 -18.65
C LEU A 135 -4.86 7.18 -17.31
N LYS A 136 -6.07 6.61 -17.25
CA LYS A 136 -6.89 6.55 -16.02
C LYS A 136 -6.42 5.44 -15.08
N ASP A 137 -6.03 4.29 -15.63
CA ASP A 137 -5.58 3.14 -14.86
C ASP A 137 -4.14 3.33 -14.35
N VAL A 138 -3.95 3.23 -13.03
CA VAL A 138 -2.64 3.39 -12.36
C VAL A 138 -1.69 2.26 -12.77
N GLY A 139 -2.21 1.06 -13.00
CA GLY A 139 -1.55 -0.09 -13.62
C GLY A 139 -0.69 0.31 -14.82
N HIS A 140 -1.35 0.79 -15.86
CA HIS A 140 -0.75 1.21 -17.12
C HIS A 140 0.10 2.49 -17.01
N ARG A 141 -0.20 3.39 -16.06
CA ARG A 141 0.63 4.59 -15.82
C ARG A 141 2.05 4.21 -15.40
N ASP A 142 2.21 3.23 -14.53
CA ASP A 142 3.55 2.83 -14.07
C ASP A 142 4.26 1.96 -15.08
N GLN A 143 3.54 1.08 -15.80
CA GLN A 143 4.10 0.34 -16.94
C GLN A 143 4.69 1.31 -17.98
N MET A 144 3.95 2.39 -18.29
CA MET A 144 4.44 3.47 -19.16
C MET A 144 5.68 4.15 -18.58
N ALA A 145 5.67 4.50 -17.28
CA ALA A 145 6.79 5.13 -16.61
C ALA A 145 8.07 4.28 -16.70
N ALA A 146 7.94 2.98 -16.43
CA ALA A 146 9.05 2.04 -16.43
C ALA A 146 9.61 1.79 -17.82
N ALA A 147 8.75 1.56 -18.80
CA ALA A 147 9.16 1.35 -20.19
C ALA A 147 9.88 2.61 -20.74
N ARG A 148 9.40 3.81 -20.41
CA ARG A 148 10.09 5.07 -20.72
C ARG A 148 11.46 5.17 -20.03
N GLY A 149 11.53 4.82 -18.75
CA GLY A 149 12.79 4.83 -17.99
C GLY A 149 13.84 3.91 -18.58
N ILE A 150 13.46 2.67 -18.93
CA ILE A 150 14.35 1.69 -19.59
C ILE A 150 14.83 2.24 -20.94
N LEU A 151 13.92 2.79 -21.76
CA LEU A 151 14.27 3.38 -23.06
C LEU A 151 15.30 4.51 -22.91
N GLN A 152 15.04 5.48 -22.03
CA GLN A 152 15.95 6.62 -21.84
C GLN A 152 17.32 6.20 -21.31
N LYS A 153 17.35 5.23 -20.39
CA LYS A 153 18.58 4.73 -19.76
C LYS A 153 19.43 3.92 -20.72
N ASN A 154 18.82 3.01 -21.49
CA ASN A 154 19.56 2.02 -22.26
C ASN A 154 20.02 2.52 -23.64
N VAL A 155 19.45 3.60 -24.20
CA VAL A 155 19.91 4.15 -25.49
C VAL A 155 21.37 4.61 -25.45
N PRO A 156 21.82 5.39 -24.45
CA PRO A 156 23.25 5.71 -24.28
C PRO A 156 24.13 4.47 -24.03
N ILE A 157 23.63 3.49 -23.26
CA ILE A 157 24.39 2.26 -22.96
C ILE A 157 24.54 1.39 -24.22
N LEU A 158 23.54 1.36 -25.10
CA LEU A 158 23.64 0.67 -26.39
C LEU A 158 24.71 1.31 -27.29
N TYR A 159 24.84 2.64 -27.25
CA TYR A 159 25.89 3.34 -27.99
C TYR A 159 27.28 2.91 -27.51
N THR A 160 27.55 2.98 -26.19
CA THR A 160 28.85 2.60 -25.64
C THR A 160 29.16 1.12 -25.83
N ALA A 161 28.16 0.24 -25.65
CA ALA A 161 28.31 -1.19 -25.90
C ALA A 161 28.58 -1.51 -27.38
N SER A 162 27.93 -0.79 -28.30
CA SER A 162 28.19 -0.93 -29.74
C SER A 162 29.57 -0.42 -30.13
N GLN A 163 30.02 0.68 -29.53
CA GLN A 163 31.36 1.22 -29.73
C GLN A 163 32.43 0.22 -29.26
N ALA A 164 32.24 -0.41 -28.09
CA ALA A 164 33.13 -1.45 -27.59
C ALA A 164 33.24 -2.65 -28.53
N CYS A 165 32.12 -3.08 -29.13
CA CYS A 165 32.12 -4.16 -30.12
C CYS A 165 32.92 -3.81 -31.38
N LEU A 166 32.95 -2.53 -31.78
CA LEU A 166 33.70 -2.08 -32.95
C LEU A 166 35.20 -1.97 -32.68
N GLN A 167 35.57 -1.55 -31.46
CA GLN A 167 36.98 -1.45 -31.03
C GLN A 167 37.60 -2.81 -30.71
N HIS A 168 36.79 -3.76 -30.21
CA HIS A 168 37.22 -5.08 -29.79
C HIS A 168 36.33 -6.19 -30.39
N PRO A 169 36.39 -6.43 -31.72
CA PRO A 169 35.52 -7.40 -32.41
C PRO A 169 35.76 -8.86 -32.00
N ASP A 170 36.93 -9.15 -31.43
CA ASP A 170 37.36 -10.45 -30.93
C ASP A 170 36.72 -10.84 -29.60
N VAL A 171 36.19 -9.87 -28.84
CA VAL A 171 35.64 -10.10 -27.49
C VAL A 171 34.14 -10.38 -27.57
N ALA A 172 33.77 -11.67 -27.54
CA ALA A 172 32.38 -12.12 -27.60
C ALA A 172 31.47 -11.54 -26.50
N ALA A 173 32.03 -11.23 -25.32
CA ALA A 173 31.31 -10.66 -24.19
C ALA A 173 30.68 -9.28 -24.51
N TYR A 174 31.37 -8.41 -25.26
CA TYR A 174 30.81 -7.12 -25.68
C TYR A 174 29.61 -7.32 -26.61
N LYS A 175 29.71 -8.26 -27.54
CA LYS A 175 28.62 -8.57 -28.48
C LYS A 175 27.39 -9.11 -27.76
N ALA A 176 27.59 -10.02 -26.80
CA ALA A 176 26.53 -10.53 -25.94
C ALA A 176 25.87 -9.40 -25.14
N ASN A 177 26.66 -8.49 -24.55
CA ASN A 177 26.13 -7.37 -23.78
C ASN A 177 25.30 -6.41 -24.64
N ARG A 178 25.83 -6.01 -25.82
CA ARG A 178 25.13 -5.15 -26.78
C ARG A 178 23.80 -5.75 -27.21
N ASP A 179 23.78 -7.05 -27.52
CA ASP A 179 22.58 -7.73 -28.01
C ASP A 179 21.52 -7.88 -26.90
N LEU A 180 21.93 -8.04 -25.63
CA LEU A 180 21.03 -7.99 -24.48
C LEU A 180 20.40 -6.61 -24.29
N ILE A 181 21.20 -5.55 -24.32
CA ILE A 181 20.71 -4.15 -24.20
C ILE A 181 19.74 -3.83 -25.33
N TYR A 182 20.06 -4.25 -26.55
CA TYR A 182 19.17 -4.09 -27.71
C TYR A 182 17.82 -4.79 -27.49
N LYS A 183 17.81 -6.04 -27.01
CA LYS A 183 16.57 -6.77 -26.73
C LYS A 183 15.72 -6.08 -25.65
N GLN A 184 16.35 -5.54 -24.60
CA GLN A 184 15.66 -4.75 -23.57
C GLN A 184 15.05 -3.47 -24.13
N LEU A 185 15.76 -2.78 -25.03
CA LEU A 185 15.25 -1.59 -25.70
C LEU A 185 14.04 -1.92 -26.59
N GLN A 186 14.06 -3.02 -27.33
CA GLN A 186 12.90 -3.47 -28.10
C GLN A 186 11.68 -3.77 -27.21
N GLN A 187 11.90 -4.45 -26.08
CA GLN A 187 10.86 -4.72 -25.09
C GLN A 187 10.29 -3.42 -24.49
N ALA A 188 11.15 -2.44 -24.18
CA ALA A 188 10.72 -1.15 -23.67
C ALA A 188 9.86 -0.38 -24.69
N VAL A 189 10.27 -0.35 -25.97
CA VAL A 189 9.48 0.30 -27.02
C VAL A 189 8.13 -0.39 -27.23
N THR A 190 8.11 -1.74 -27.21
CA THR A 190 6.87 -2.52 -27.25
C THR A 190 5.98 -2.22 -26.03
N GLY A 191 6.58 -2.11 -24.83
CA GLY A 191 5.89 -1.76 -23.60
C GLY A 191 5.26 -0.37 -23.64
N ILE A 192 5.98 0.63 -24.17
CA ILE A 192 5.44 1.98 -24.44
C ILE A 192 4.25 1.89 -25.40
N SER A 193 4.38 1.12 -26.49
CA SER A 193 3.29 0.97 -27.46
C SER A 193 2.04 0.36 -26.81
N ASN A 194 2.20 -0.76 -26.08
CA ASN A 194 1.12 -1.47 -25.41
C ASN A 194 0.43 -0.60 -24.34
N ALA A 195 1.20 -0.02 -23.41
CA ALA A 195 0.65 0.85 -22.36
C ALA A 195 -0.05 2.09 -22.96
N ALA A 196 0.45 2.61 -24.07
CA ALA A 196 -0.19 3.74 -24.75
C ALA A 196 -1.49 3.33 -25.46
N GLN A 197 -1.71 2.05 -25.77
CA GLN A 197 -2.93 1.50 -26.37
C GLN A 197 -3.95 1.00 -25.33
N ALA A 198 -3.57 0.93 -24.05
CA ALA A 198 -4.45 0.48 -22.99
C ALA A 198 -5.78 1.24 -22.97
N THR A 199 -6.88 0.47 -22.96
CA THR A 199 -8.25 1.00 -22.86
C THR A 199 -8.84 0.66 -21.50
N ALA A 200 -9.66 1.55 -20.94
CA ALA A 200 -10.10 1.55 -19.54
C ALA A 200 -11.07 0.41 -19.14
N SER A 201 -11.06 -0.74 -19.83
CA SER A 201 -12.00 -1.84 -19.58
C SER A 201 -11.43 -2.97 -18.72
N ASP A 202 -10.36 -2.73 -17.96
CA ASP A 202 -10.04 -3.58 -16.83
C ASP A 202 -10.64 -2.89 -15.61
N ASP A 203 -11.90 -3.21 -15.34
CA ASP A 203 -12.62 -2.81 -14.17
C ASP A 203 -11.78 -3.26 -12.96
N ALA A 204 -11.07 -2.32 -12.32
CA ALA A 204 -10.26 -2.57 -11.11
C ALA A 204 -11.11 -3.21 -9.98
N SER A 205 -12.43 -3.25 -10.13
CA SER A 205 -13.38 -3.92 -9.25
C SER A 205 -13.72 -5.39 -9.59
N GLN A 206 -13.24 -5.96 -10.70
CA GLN A 206 -13.62 -7.32 -11.15
C GLN A 206 -12.57 -8.44 -11.06
N HIS A 207 -11.31 -8.14 -10.71
CA HIS A 207 -10.36 -9.19 -10.31
C HIS A 207 -10.05 -9.08 -8.82
N PRO A 208 -10.83 -9.76 -7.95
CA PRO A 208 -10.45 -9.93 -6.56
C PRO A 208 -9.20 -10.83 -6.53
N GLY A 209 -8.01 -10.21 -6.59
CA GLY A 209 -6.72 -10.92 -6.54
C GLY A 209 -5.57 -10.38 -7.43
N ALA A 210 -5.72 -9.28 -8.16
CA ALA A 210 -4.70 -8.87 -9.16
C ALA A 210 -3.60 -7.90 -8.69
N GLY A 211 -3.72 -7.26 -7.52
CA GLY A 211 -2.75 -6.22 -7.10
C GLY A 211 -1.78 -6.64 -5.97
N GLY A 212 -2.29 -7.29 -4.91
CA GLY A 212 -1.52 -7.63 -3.72
C GLY A 212 -0.75 -8.96 -3.75
N GLY A 213 -0.25 -9.37 -2.59
CA GLY A 213 0.37 -10.68 -2.37
C GLY A 213 -0.62 -11.83 -2.45
N GLU A 214 -0.26 -12.89 -3.17
CA GLU A 214 -1.15 -14.06 -3.39
C GLU A 214 -1.50 -14.78 -2.08
N LEU A 215 -0.53 -14.94 -1.19
CA LEU A 215 -0.71 -15.59 0.11
C LEU A 215 -1.44 -14.67 1.08
N ALA A 216 -1.15 -13.36 1.04
CA ALA A 216 -1.89 -12.34 1.79
C ALA A 216 -3.38 -12.35 1.44
N TYR A 217 -3.69 -12.38 0.13
CA TYR A 217 -5.04 -12.48 -0.39
C TYR A 217 -5.72 -13.79 0.03
N ALA A 218 -5.03 -14.93 -0.11
CA ALA A 218 -5.56 -16.23 0.28
C ALA A 218 -5.93 -16.28 1.76
N LEU A 219 -5.04 -15.82 2.65
CA LEU A 219 -5.28 -15.71 4.10
C LEU A 219 -6.47 -14.78 4.41
N ASN A 220 -6.52 -13.59 3.82
CA ASN A 220 -7.61 -12.63 4.04
C ASN A 220 -8.96 -13.16 3.55
N ASN A 221 -8.97 -13.88 2.43
CA ASN A 221 -10.17 -14.45 1.86
C ASN A 221 -10.66 -15.64 2.69
N PHE A 222 -9.74 -16.45 3.19
CA PHE A 222 -10.05 -17.55 4.11
C PHE A 222 -10.67 -17.04 5.42
N ASP A 223 -10.09 -16.01 6.04
CA ASP A 223 -10.63 -15.36 7.26
C ASP A 223 -12.07 -14.87 7.07
N LYS A 224 -12.44 -14.42 5.87
CA LYS A 224 -13.81 -13.98 5.55
C LYS A 224 -14.78 -15.17 5.37
N GLN A 225 -14.28 -16.32 4.96
CA GLN A 225 -15.09 -17.48 4.57
C GLN A 225 -15.32 -18.49 5.69
N ILE A 226 -14.50 -18.47 6.75
CA ILE A 226 -14.70 -19.33 7.93
C ILE A 226 -15.96 -18.97 8.72
N ILE A 227 -16.52 -17.76 8.54
CA ILE A 227 -17.74 -17.30 9.22
C ILE A 227 -18.96 -17.53 8.32
N VAL A 228 -19.59 -18.69 8.46
CA VAL A 228 -20.78 -19.11 7.69
C VAL A 228 -22.05 -19.03 8.54
N ASP A 229 -23.21 -18.76 7.91
CA ASP A 229 -24.53 -18.91 8.57
C ASP A 229 -24.78 -20.41 8.80
N PRO A 230 -24.97 -20.88 10.05
CA PRO A 230 -25.18 -22.30 10.34
C PRO A 230 -26.37 -22.93 9.61
N LEU A 231 -27.37 -22.13 9.22
CA LEU A 231 -28.52 -22.60 8.43
C LEU A 231 -28.17 -22.87 6.97
N SER A 232 -27.15 -22.18 6.45
CA SER A 232 -26.65 -22.33 5.09
C SER A 232 -25.50 -23.34 4.97
N PHE A 233 -24.97 -23.81 6.09
CA PHE A 233 -23.85 -24.75 6.11
C PHE A 233 -24.28 -26.08 5.50
N SER A 234 -23.57 -26.51 4.46
CA SER A 234 -23.67 -27.85 3.88
C SER A 234 -22.29 -28.49 3.85
N GLU A 235 -22.18 -29.68 4.47
CA GLU A 235 -20.91 -30.39 4.55
C GLU A 235 -20.31 -30.65 3.16
N GLU A 236 -21.14 -31.10 2.21
CA GLU A 236 -20.73 -31.41 0.83
C GLU A 236 -20.12 -30.22 0.06
N ARG A 237 -20.38 -28.98 0.48
CA ARG A 237 -19.89 -27.77 -0.21
C ARG A 237 -18.86 -26.99 0.59
N PHE A 238 -19.10 -26.78 1.88
CA PHE A 238 -18.28 -25.90 2.71
C PHE A 238 -17.01 -26.60 3.20
N ARG A 239 -17.09 -27.89 3.55
CA ARG A 239 -15.92 -28.66 4.00
C ARG A 239 -14.83 -28.74 2.94
N PRO A 240 -15.09 -29.27 1.72
CA PRO A 240 -14.05 -29.36 0.70
C PRO A 240 -13.53 -27.98 0.29
N SER A 241 -14.39 -26.95 0.26
CA SER A 241 -13.95 -25.59 -0.10
C SER A 241 -13.01 -24.97 0.93
N LEU A 242 -13.27 -25.15 2.24
CA LEU A 242 -12.39 -24.61 3.28
C LEU A 242 -11.09 -25.42 3.38
N GLU A 243 -11.15 -26.74 3.24
CA GLU A 243 -9.96 -27.61 3.23
C GLU A 243 -9.04 -27.28 2.05
N GLU A 244 -9.58 -27.15 0.83
CA GLU A 244 -8.79 -26.80 -0.37
C GLU A 244 -8.12 -25.42 -0.23
N ARG A 245 -8.85 -24.42 0.30
CA ARG A 245 -8.31 -23.08 0.53
C ARG A 245 -7.22 -23.07 1.59
N LEU A 246 -7.39 -23.84 2.66
CA LEU A 246 -6.37 -23.94 3.69
C LEU A 246 -5.11 -24.64 3.16
N GLU A 247 -5.24 -25.71 2.38
CA GLU A 247 -4.09 -26.38 1.77
C GLU A 247 -3.39 -25.49 0.74
N SER A 248 -4.10 -24.61 0.04
CA SER A 248 -3.49 -23.56 -0.80
C SER A 248 -2.65 -22.56 0.03
N ILE A 249 -3.14 -22.13 1.19
CA ILE A 249 -2.38 -21.28 2.13
C ILE A 249 -1.14 -22.02 2.66
N ILE A 250 -1.30 -23.29 3.05
CA ILE A 250 -0.19 -24.11 3.57
C ILE A 250 0.86 -24.35 2.49
N SER A 251 0.45 -24.54 1.24
CA SER A 251 1.39 -24.67 0.11
C SER A 251 2.21 -23.40 -0.08
N GLY A 252 1.58 -22.22 0.01
CA GLY A 252 2.30 -20.93 -0.02
C GLY A 252 3.23 -20.74 1.18
N ALA A 253 2.80 -21.13 2.39
CA ALA A 253 3.63 -21.11 3.59
C ALA A 253 4.82 -22.07 3.49
N ALA A 254 4.66 -23.23 2.85
CA ALA A 254 5.72 -24.22 2.63
C ALA A 254 6.83 -23.67 1.73
N LEU A 255 6.49 -22.95 0.64
CA LEU A 255 7.50 -22.27 -0.19
C LEU A 255 8.40 -21.32 0.61
N MET A 256 7.83 -20.63 1.60
CA MET A 256 8.61 -19.79 2.49
C MET A 256 9.40 -20.59 3.53
N ALA A 257 8.84 -21.66 4.08
CA ALA A 257 9.54 -22.52 5.05
C ALA A 257 10.73 -23.26 4.42
N ASP A 258 10.58 -23.72 3.18
CA ASP A 258 11.55 -24.52 2.43
C ASP A 258 12.54 -23.68 1.61
N SER A 259 12.40 -22.34 1.62
CA SER A 259 13.37 -21.44 0.98
C SER A 259 14.77 -21.62 1.57
N SER A 260 15.78 -21.52 0.70
CA SER A 260 17.19 -21.64 1.10
C SER A 260 17.67 -20.54 2.04
N CYS A 261 16.94 -19.42 2.11
CA CYS A 261 17.23 -18.31 3.01
C CYS A 261 16.57 -18.48 4.39
N THR A 262 15.70 -19.48 4.57
CA THR A 262 14.91 -19.66 5.80
C THR A 262 15.70 -20.39 6.87
N ARG A 263 15.85 -19.73 8.01
CA ARG A 263 16.48 -20.28 9.22
C ARG A 263 15.70 -21.50 9.73
N ASP A 264 16.42 -22.50 10.25
CA ASP A 264 15.81 -23.77 10.64
C ASP A 264 14.78 -23.61 11.78
N ASP A 265 15.06 -22.74 12.75
CA ASP A 265 14.14 -22.43 13.86
C ASP A 265 12.86 -21.75 13.36
N ARG A 266 12.95 -20.90 12.33
CA ARG A 266 11.77 -20.30 11.68
C ARG A 266 10.98 -21.34 10.89
N ARG A 267 11.67 -22.24 10.17
CA ARG A 267 11.05 -23.35 9.43
C ARG A 267 10.18 -24.20 10.34
N GLU A 268 10.72 -24.62 11.49
CA GLU A 268 9.98 -25.40 12.49
C GLU A 268 8.75 -24.66 13.02
N ARG A 269 8.87 -23.35 13.30
CA ARG A 269 7.74 -22.51 13.75
C ARG A 269 6.63 -22.40 12.70
N ILE A 270 6.97 -22.23 11.42
CA ILE A 270 5.97 -22.21 10.33
C ILE A 270 5.27 -23.56 10.21
N VAL A 271 6.03 -24.67 10.23
CA VAL A 271 5.47 -26.03 10.16
C VAL A 271 4.52 -26.30 11.33
N ALA A 272 4.90 -25.89 12.55
CA ALA A 272 4.05 -26.02 13.72
C ALA A 272 2.73 -25.24 13.59
N GLU A 273 2.78 -23.98 13.11
CA GLU A 273 1.56 -23.19 12.91
C GLU A 273 0.71 -23.69 11.74
N CYS A 274 1.30 -24.24 10.67
CA CYS A 274 0.57 -24.94 9.60
C CYS A 274 -0.22 -26.15 10.14
N ASN A 275 0.36 -26.91 11.08
CA ASN A 275 -0.34 -28.01 11.74
C ASN A 275 -1.42 -27.50 12.71
N ALA A 276 -1.15 -26.41 13.44
CA ALA A 276 -2.10 -25.81 14.37
C ALA A 276 -3.34 -25.23 13.66
N VAL A 277 -3.16 -24.55 12.52
CA VAL A 277 -4.26 -24.03 11.70
C VAL A 277 -5.08 -25.17 11.07
N ARG A 278 -4.42 -26.26 10.65
CA ARG A 278 -5.11 -27.46 10.15
C ARG A 278 -5.98 -28.10 11.23
N GLN A 279 -5.46 -28.26 12.44
CA GLN A 279 -6.24 -28.79 13.56
C GLN A 279 -7.40 -27.87 13.94
N ALA A 280 -7.18 -26.56 13.99
CA ALA A 280 -8.23 -25.58 14.30
C ALA A 280 -9.38 -25.64 13.28
N LEU A 281 -9.08 -25.90 11.99
CA LEU A 281 -10.12 -26.05 10.98
C LEU A 281 -10.95 -27.33 11.20
N GLN A 282 -10.31 -28.45 11.56
CA GLN A 282 -11.04 -29.69 11.84
C GLN A 282 -11.94 -29.57 13.08
N ASP A 283 -11.48 -28.86 14.12
CA ASP A 283 -12.30 -28.52 15.28
C ASP A 283 -13.52 -27.66 14.86
N LEU A 284 -13.29 -26.62 14.04
CA LEU A 284 -14.34 -25.73 13.54
C LEU A 284 -15.39 -26.45 12.69
N LEU A 285 -14.96 -27.33 11.78
CA LEU A 285 -15.85 -28.13 10.95
C LEU A 285 -16.72 -29.06 11.80
N SER A 286 -16.14 -29.65 12.84
CA SER A 286 -16.87 -30.52 13.78
C SER A 286 -17.97 -29.75 14.53
N GLU A 287 -17.68 -28.52 14.98
CA GLU A 287 -18.67 -27.64 15.62
C GLU A 287 -19.76 -27.18 14.65
N TYR A 288 -19.44 -26.93 13.38
CA TYR A 288 -20.43 -26.63 12.35
C TYR A 288 -21.38 -27.81 12.11
N MET A 289 -20.87 -29.04 12.09
CA MET A 289 -21.70 -30.25 12.00
C MET A 289 -22.62 -30.39 13.22
N GLY A 290 -22.10 -30.14 14.43
CA GLY A 290 -22.89 -30.16 15.67
C GLY A 290 -23.95 -29.05 15.77
N ASN A 291 -23.76 -27.95 15.04
CA ASN A 291 -24.66 -26.80 15.00
C ASN A 291 -25.54 -26.76 13.73
N ALA A 292 -25.52 -27.81 12.90
CA ALA A 292 -26.29 -27.88 11.66
C ALA A 292 -27.81 -27.83 11.93
N GLY A 293 -28.53 -27.02 11.16
CA GLY A 293 -29.99 -26.86 11.27
C GLY A 293 -30.47 -25.99 12.45
N ARG A 294 -29.56 -25.43 13.25
CA ARG A 294 -29.90 -24.48 14.32
C ARG A 294 -29.92 -23.04 13.79
N LYS A 295 -30.90 -22.26 14.25
CA LYS A 295 -31.09 -20.86 13.82
C LYS A 295 -30.05 -19.89 14.39
N GLU A 296 -29.46 -20.24 15.54
CA GLU A 296 -28.40 -19.44 16.18
C GLU A 296 -27.11 -20.25 16.37
N ARG A 297 -25.98 -19.54 16.42
CA ARG A 297 -24.65 -20.12 16.68
C ARG A 297 -24.53 -20.50 18.16
N SER A 298 -24.01 -21.68 18.44
CA SER A 298 -23.64 -22.07 19.80
C SER A 298 -22.41 -21.28 20.28
N ASP A 299 -22.24 -21.15 21.59
CA ASP A 299 -21.03 -20.56 22.19
C ASP A 299 -19.77 -21.38 21.85
N ALA A 300 -19.91 -22.70 21.70
CA ALA A 300 -18.84 -23.59 21.25
C ALA A 300 -18.41 -23.28 19.80
N LEU A 301 -19.37 -23.06 18.89
CA LEU A 301 -19.09 -22.66 17.52
C LEU A 301 -18.42 -21.28 17.46
N ASN A 302 -18.89 -20.31 18.24
CA ASN A 302 -18.24 -18.99 18.31
C ASN A 302 -16.79 -19.11 18.83
N SER A 303 -16.57 -19.93 19.86
CA SER A 303 -15.21 -20.18 20.40
C SER A 303 -14.29 -20.86 19.38
N ALA A 304 -14.82 -21.79 18.56
CA ALA A 304 -14.07 -22.43 17.49
C ALA A 304 -13.74 -21.45 16.35
N ILE A 305 -14.66 -20.54 15.99
CA ILE A 305 -14.40 -19.46 15.02
C ILE A 305 -13.30 -18.52 15.55
N ASP A 306 -13.36 -18.16 16.83
CA ASP A 306 -12.34 -17.31 17.47
C ASP A 306 -10.96 -18.00 17.47
N LYS A 307 -10.91 -19.29 17.84
CA LYS A 307 -9.68 -20.10 17.78
C LYS A 307 -9.12 -20.18 16.36
N MET A 308 -9.98 -20.38 15.35
CA MET A 308 -9.58 -20.43 13.94
C MET A 308 -8.98 -19.10 13.48
N THR A 309 -9.65 -17.99 13.79
CA THR A 309 -9.21 -16.64 13.44
C THR A 309 -7.89 -16.28 14.14
N LYS A 310 -7.72 -16.73 15.40
CA LYS A 310 -6.44 -16.59 16.10
C LYS A 310 -5.33 -17.37 15.39
N LYS A 311 -5.60 -18.60 14.95
CA LYS A 311 -4.58 -19.44 14.31
C LYS A 311 -4.18 -19.01 12.90
N THR A 312 -5.09 -18.46 12.11
CA THR A 312 -4.72 -17.82 10.85
C THR A 312 -3.86 -16.56 11.07
N ARG A 313 -4.12 -15.80 12.14
CA ARG A 313 -3.29 -14.66 12.55
C ARG A 313 -1.90 -15.08 13.02
N ASP A 314 -1.79 -16.13 13.84
CA ASP A 314 -0.51 -16.67 14.32
C ASP A 314 0.36 -17.14 13.16
N LEU A 315 -0.20 -17.88 12.19
CA LEU A 315 0.50 -18.28 10.97
C LEU A 315 0.95 -17.04 10.18
N ARG A 316 0.04 -16.09 9.89
CA ARG A 316 0.36 -14.84 9.17
C ARG A 316 1.52 -14.09 9.83
N ARG A 317 1.62 -14.11 11.17
CA ARG A 317 2.72 -13.50 11.93
C ARG A 317 4.03 -14.25 11.73
N GLN A 318 4.07 -15.58 11.83
CA GLN A 318 5.29 -16.35 11.56
C GLN A 318 5.78 -16.14 10.13
N LEU A 319 4.86 -16.02 9.18
CA LEU A 319 5.17 -15.71 7.79
C LEU A 319 5.81 -14.32 7.64
N ARG A 320 5.30 -13.28 8.32
CA ARG A 320 5.93 -11.94 8.34
C ARG A 320 7.33 -11.96 8.95
N LYS A 321 7.50 -12.62 10.10
CA LYS A 321 8.82 -12.75 10.75
C LYS A 321 9.82 -13.50 9.86
N ALA A 322 9.38 -14.52 9.12
CA ALA A 322 10.24 -15.23 8.17
C ALA A 322 10.76 -14.33 7.04
N VAL A 323 9.88 -13.49 6.46
CA VAL A 323 10.31 -12.48 5.48
C VAL A 323 11.28 -11.49 6.11
N MET A 324 11.07 -11.07 7.36
CA MET A 324 12.01 -10.17 8.03
C MET A 324 13.36 -10.84 8.28
N ASP A 325 13.40 -12.12 8.64
CA ASP A 325 14.67 -12.87 8.75
C ASP A 325 15.41 -12.83 7.40
N HIS A 326 14.69 -13.09 6.30
CA HIS A 326 15.25 -13.03 4.94
C HIS A 326 15.78 -11.65 4.57
N VAL A 327 15.02 -10.59 4.82
CA VAL A 327 15.41 -9.20 4.56
C VAL A 327 16.64 -8.85 5.39
N SER A 328 16.63 -9.23 6.67
CA SER A 328 17.73 -8.94 7.59
C SER A 328 19.02 -9.64 7.16
N ASP A 329 18.96 -10.90 6.72
CA ASP A 329 20.14 -11.71 6.38
C ASP A 329 20.62 -11.55 4.92
N SER A 330 19.72 -11.31 3.97
CA SER A 330 20.08 -11.21 2.55
C SER A 330 20.48 -9.79 2.12
N PHE A 331 20.02 -8.75 2.82
CA PHE A 331 20.27 -7.34 2.45
C PHE A 331 21.41 -6.67 3.24
N LEU A 332 22.25 -7.43 3.96
CA LEU A 332 23.43 -6.89 4.67
C LEU A 332 24.57 -6.49 3.71
N GLU A 333 25.11 -7.47 2.97
CA GLU A 333 26.34 -7.33 2.18
C GLU A 333 26.06 -7.52 0.69
N THR A 334 25.24 -6.66 0.12
CA THR A 334 24.71 -6.83 -1.24
C THR A 334 25.73 -6.62 -2.36
N ASN A 335 26.91 -6.06 -2.05
CA ASN A 335 27.93 -5.68 -3.03
C ASN A 335 29.20 -6.53 -2.98
N VAL A 336 29.40 -7.37 -1.96
CA VAL A 336 30.66 -8.13 -1.80
C VAL A 336 30.92 -9.08 -2.99
N PRO A 337 29.96 -9.89 -3.47
CA PRO A 337 30.17 -10.74 -4.64
C PRO A 337 30.53 -9.94 -5.91
N LEU A 338 30.01 -8.72 -6.05
CA LEU A 338 30.34 -7.84 -7.17
C LEU A 338 31.78 -7.34 -7.08
N LEU A 339 32.24 -6.90 -5.90
CA LEU A 339 33.60 -6.39 -5.72
C LEU A 339 34.63 -7.47 -5.99
N VAL A 340 34.42 -8.70 -5.50
CA VAL A 340 35.30 -9.85 -5.76
C VAL A 340 35.32 -10.20 -7.25
N LEU A 341 34.16 -10.20 -7.92
CA LEU A 341 34.05 -10.41 -9.37
C LEU A 341 34.85 -9.36 -10.17
N ILE A 342 34.73 -8.08 -9.80
CA ILE A 342 35.42 -6.97 -10.46
C ILE A 342 36.93 -7.06 -10.24
N GLU A 343 37.37 -7.43 -9.04
CA GLU A 343 38.80 -7.56 -8.73
C GLU A 343 39.45 -8.68 -9.55
N ALA A 344 38.80 -9.84 -9.66
CA ALA A 344 39.26 -10.92 -10.55
C ALA A 344 39.32 -10.44 -12.02
N ALA A 345 38.38 -9.62 -12.46
CA ALA A 345 38.36 -9.06 -13.81
C ALA A 345 39.49 -8.05 -14.05
N LYS A 346 39.78 -7.18 -13.08
CA LYS A 346 40.91 -6.22 -13.14
C LYS A 346 42.25 -6.95 -13.25
N ASN A 347 42.38 -8.10 -12.60
CA ASN A 347 43.58 -8.93 -12.65
C ASN A 347 43.69 -9.77 -13.95
N GLY A 348 42.67 -9.74 -14.82
CA GLY A 348 42.67 -10.48 -16.08
C GLY A 348 42.43 -11.99 -15.91
N ASN A 349 41.93 -12.42 -14.76
CA ASN A 349 41.76 -13.84 -14.43
C ASN A 349 40.41 -14.36 -14.95
N GLU A 350 40.32 -14.66 -16.26
CA GLU A 350 39.06 -15.10 -16.89
C GLU A 350 38.40 -16.32 -16.23
N LYS A 351 39.20 -17.24 -15.66
CA LYS A 351 38.67 -18.43 -14.97
C LYS A 351 37.98 -18.06 -13.66
N GLU A 352 38.63 -17.26 -12.82
CA GLU A 352 38.07 -16.78 -11.55
C GLU A 352 36.82 -15.92 -11.79
N VAL A 353 36.83 -15.08 -12.82
CA VAL A 353 35.65 -14.29 -13.19
C VAL A 353 34.44 -15.17 -13.51
N LYS A 354 34.63 -16.32 -14.17
CA LYS A 354 33.53 -17.26 -14.43
C LYS A 354 33.02 -17.94 -13.16
N GLU A 355 33.90 -18.25 -12.22
CA GLU A 355 33.55 -18.85 -10.92
C GLU A 355 32.78 -17.82 -10.07
N TYR A 356 33.33 -16.62 -9.87
CA TYR A 356 32.69 -15.54 -9.13
C TYR A 356 31.42 -15.00 -9.81
N ALA A 357 31.29 -15.10 -11.13
CA ALA A 357 30.07 -14.73 -11.83
C ALA A 357 28.88 -15.63 -11.44
N GLN A 358 29.12 -16.91 -11.12
CA GLN A 358 28.06 -17.79 -10.61
C GLN A 358 27.67 -17.39 -9.20
N VAL A 359 28.65 -17.14 -8.32
CA VAL A 359 28.39 -16.67 -6.94
C VAL A 359 27.59 -15.36 -6.95
N PHE A 360 27.98 -14.40 -7.79
CA PHE A 360 27.27 -13.14 -7.97
C PHE A 360 25.83 -13.35 -8.48
N ARG A 361 25.62 -14.24 -9.44
CA ARG A 361 24.29 -14.57 -9.97
C ARG A 361 23.41 -15.26 -8.94
N GLU A 362 23.96 -16.22 -8.20
CA GLU A 362 23.23 -16.90 -7.12
C GLU A 362 22.82 -15.90 -6.03
N HIS A 363 23.72 -14.98 -5.66
CA HIS A 363 23.39 -13.89 -4.74
C HIS A 363 22.29 -12.96 -5.29
N ALA A 364 22.38 -12.56 -6.56
CA ALA A 364 21.33 -11.77 -7.23
C ALA A 364 19.97 -12.48 -7.19
N ASN A 365 19.95 -13.79 -7.48
CA ASN A 365 18.73 -14.60 -7.43
C ASN A 365 18.16 -14.68 -6.00
N LYS A 366 19.01 -14.77 -4.97
CA LYS A 366 18.57 -14.70 -3.56
C LYS A 366 17.92 -13.36 -3.24
N LEU A 367 18.49 -12.23 -3.67
CA LEU A 367 17.88 -10.91 -3.48
C LEU A 367 16.48 -10.83 -4.11
N ILE A 368 16.33 -11.38 -5.32
CA ILE A 368 15.06 -11.44 -6.05
C ILE A 368 14.07 -12.38 -5.36
N GLU A 369 14.52 -13.54 -4.88
CA GLU A 369 13.69 -14.50 -4.14
C GLU A 369 13.11 -13.87 -2.88
N VAL A 370 13.95 -13.21 -2.06
CA VAL A 370 13.52 -12.51 -0.84
C VAL A 370 12.51 -11.41 -1.15
N ALA A 371 12.74 -10.62 -2.21
CA ALA A 371 11.80 -9.60 -2.65
C ALA A 371 10.43 -10.19 -3.04
N ASN A 372 10.41 -11.31 -3.75
CA ASN A 372 9.17 -11.99 -4.14
C ASN A 372 8.44 -12.62 -2.94
N LEU A 373 9.17 -13.18 -1.98
CA LEU A 373 8.60 -13.69 -0.73
C LEU A 373 7.93 -12.54 0.07
N ALA A 374 8.59 -11.38 0.18
CA ALA A 374 7.99 -10.19 0.77
C ALA A 374 6.71 -9.75 0.04
N CYS A 375 6.71 -9.79 -1.30
CA CYS A 375 5.50 -9.51 -2.08
C CYS A 375 4.36 -10.48 -1.77
N SER A 376 4.62 -11.77 -1.55
CA SER A 376 3.59 -12.79 -1.40
C SER A 376 2.65 -12.55 -0.19
N ILE A 377 3.17 -11.91 0.87
CA ILE A 377 2.45 -11.67 2.13
C ILE A 377 2.03 -10.22 2.35
N SER A 378 2.37 -9.30 1.44
CA SER A 378 2.00 -7.90 1.55
C SER A 378 0.59 -7.61 1.01
N ASN A 379 -0.12 -6.72 1.70
CA ASN A 379 -1.41 -6.19 1.24
C ASN A 379 -1.26 -4.86 0.47
N ASN A 380 -0.04 -4.31 0.36
CA ASN A 380 0.23 -3.06 -0.35
C ASN A 380 0.37 -3.33 -1.86
N GLU A 381 -0.72 -3.21 -2.61
CA GLU A 381 -0.74 -3.53 -4.05
C GLU A 381 0.25 -2.67 -4.87
N GLU A 382 0.30 -1.37 -4.59
CA GLU A 382 1.20 -0.44 -5.30
C GLU A 382 2.67 -0.73 -4.96
N GLY A 383 2.98 -0.97 -3.69
CA GLY A 383 4.34 -1.34 -3.28
C GLY A 383 4.78 -2.70 -3.85
N VAL A 384 3.91 -3.71 -3.84
CA VAL A 384 4.20 -5.04 -4.43
C VAL A 384 4.56 -4.92 -5.91
N LYS A 385 3.86 -4.05 -6.65
CA LYS A 385 4.15 -3.76 -8.05
C LYS A 385 5.53 -3.12 -8.23
N LEU A 386 5.88 -2.14 -7.40
CA LEU A 386 7.21 -1.51 -7.44
C LEU A 386 8.33 -2.51 -7.16
N VAL A 387 8.16 -3.37 -6.16
CA VAL A 387 9.14 -4.42 -5.82
C VAL A 387 9.33 -5.40 -6.98
N ARG A 388 8.24 -5.97 -7.53
CA ARG A 388 8.31 -6.90 -8.68
C ARG A 388 8.97 -6.24 -9.90
N MET A 389 8.67 -4.97 -10.13
CA MET A 389 9.29 -4.21 -11.21
C MET A 389 10.80 -4.03 -10.99
N SER A 390 11.22 -3.62 -9.78
CA SER A 390 12.63 -3.49 -9.43
C SER A 390 13.37 -4.82 -9.51
N ALA A 391 12.75 -5.91 -9.05
CA ALA A 391 13.31 -7.26 -9.11
C ALA A 391 13.55 -7.71 -10.57
N SER A 392 12.58 -7.49 -11.47
CA SER A 392 12.76 -7.81 -12.90
C SER A 392 13.87 -6.98 -13.56
N GLN A 393 14.04 -5.72 -13.15
CA GLN A 393 15.13 -4.87 -13.65
C GLN A 393 16.49 -5.36 -13.16
N LEU A 394 16.58 -5.82 -11.90
CA LEU A 394 17.80 -6.40 -11.34
C LEU A 394 18.16 -7.73 -12.02
N GLU A 395 17.18 -8.60 -12.26
CA GLU A 395 17.34 -9.86 -13.01
C GLU A 395 17.93 -9.59 -14.40
N ALA A 396 17.37 -8.61 -15.10
CA ALA A 396 17.79 -8.26 -16.44
C ALA A 396 19.16 -7.54 -16.49
N LEU A 397 19.59 -6.91 -15.39
CA LEU A 397 20.88 -6.24 -15.24
C LEU A 397 22.01 -7.22 -14.90
N CYS A 398 21.74 -8.25 -14.10
CA CYS A 398 22.73 -9.23 -13.65
C CYS A 398 23.63 -9.79 -14.77
N PRO A 399 23.10 -10.31 -15.91
CA PRO A 399 23.95 -10.84 -16.96
C PRO A 399 24.79 -9.77 -17.67
N GLN A 400 24.36 -8.50 -17.67
CA GLN A 400 25.13 -7.41 -18.28
C GLN A 400 26.36 -7.06 -17.45
N VAL A 401 26.22 -7.05 -16.12
CA VAL A 401 27.33 -6.87 -15.17
C VAL A 401 28.37 -7.99 -15.36
N ILE A 402 27.91 -9.24 -15.45
CA ILE A 402 28.80 -10.40 -15.69
C ILE A 402 29.53 -10.26 -17.04
N ASN A 403 28.84 -9.83 -18.10
CA ASN A 403 29.47 -9.64 -19.40
C ASN A 403 30.49 -8.49 -19.40
N ALA A 404 30.24 -7.42 -18.64
CA ALA A 404 31.21 -6.34 -18.45
C ALA A 404 32.48 -6.85 -17.74
N ALA A 405 32.31 -7.67 -16.70
CA ALA A 405 33.43 -8.29 -15.99
C ALA A 405 34.24 -9.24 -16.89
N LEU A 406 33.57 -10.09 -17.68
CA LEU A 406 34.23 -10.97 -18.65
C LEU A 406 35.00 -10.18 -19.72
N ALA A 407 34.44 -9.06 -20.19
CA ALA A 407 35.09 -8.22 -21.19
C ALA A 407 36.32 -7.50 -20.61
N LEU A 408 36.24 -7.04 -19.36
CA LEU A 408 37.38 -6.49 -18.62
C LEU A 408 38.46 -7.56 -18.38
N ALA A 409 38.08 -8.77 -18.01
CA ALA A 409 39.02 -9.88 -17.82
C ALA A 409 39.80 -10.21 -19.09
N ALA A 410 39.14 -10.17 -20.26
CA ALA A 410 39.79 -10.41 -21.54
C ALA A 410 40.73 -9.28 -21.96
N LYS A 411 40.48 -8.03 -21.52
CA LYS A 411 41.25 -6.83 -21.87
C LYS A 411 41.41 -5.89 -20.65
N PRO A 412 42.17 -6.28 -19.61
CA PRO A 412 42.22 -5.55 -18.33
C PRO A 412 42.83 -4.15 -18.44
N GLN A 413 43.70 -3.94 -19.45
CA GLN A 413 44.33 -2.66 -19.74
C GLN A 413 43.49 -1.74 -20.65
N SER A 414 42.35 -2.23 -21.17
CA SER A 414 41.49 -1.41 -22.03
C SER A 414 40.76 -0.39 -21.17
N LYS A 415 41.02 0.89 -21.41
CA LYS A 415 40.34 2.00 -20.71
C LYS A 415 38.81 1.92 -20.88
N LEU A 416 38.35 1.53 -22.07
CA LEU A 416 36.93 1.35 -22.35
C LEU A 416 36.32 0.21 -21.51
N ALA A 417 37.06 -0.88 -21.32
CA ALA A 417 36.61 -2.00 -20.50
C ALA A 417 36.47 -1.60 -19.02
N GLN A 418 37.42 -0.81 -18.52
CA GLN A 418 37.41 -0.26 -17.16
C GLN A 418 36.23 0.69 -16.96
N GLU A 419 36.08 1.68 -17.85
CA GLU A 419 34.96 2.64 -17.81
C GLU A 419 33.60 1.94 -17.92
N ASN A 420 33.49 0.91 -18.76
CA ASN A 420 32.26 0.13 -18.90
C ASN A 420 31.95 -0.69 -17.64
N MET A 421 32.97 -1.27 -16.99
CA MET A 421 32.77 -2.01 -15.74
C MET A 421 32.34 -1.08 -14.59
N ASP A 422 32.94 0.10 -14.48
CA ASP A 422 32.58 1.10 -13.47
C ASP A 422 31.12 1.58 -13.66
N LEU A 423 30.70 1.83 -14.91
CA LEU A 423 29.30 2.15 -15.23
C LEU A 423 28.34 1.06 -14.74
N PHE A 424 28.63 -0.22 -15.02
CA PHE A 424 27.77 -1.32 -14.60
C PHE A 424 27.82 -1.58 -13.09
N LYS A 425 28.94 -1.31 -12.42
CA LYS A 425 29.07 -1.34 -10.96
C LYS A 425 28.12 -0.34 -10.31
N GLU A 426 28.21 0.94 -10.69
CA GLU A 426 27.33 1.99 -10.16
C GLU A 426 25.86 1.70 -10.44
N GLN A 427 25.58 1.16 -11.64
CA GLN A 427 24.22 0.80 -12.03
C GLN A 427 23.65 -0.36 -11.21
N TRP A 428 24.48 -1.36 -10.87
CA TRP A 428 24.10 -2.46 -9.99
C TRP A 428 23.80 -1.96 -8.57
N GLU A 429 24.74 -1.24 -7.97
CA GLU A 429 24.61 -0.68 -6.61
C GLU A 429 23.34 0.16 -6.48
N LYS A 430 23.05 0.99 -7.48
CA LYS A 430 21.82 1.79 -7.53
C LYS A 430 20.56 0.92 -7.65
N GLN A 431 20.56 -0.09 -8.51
CA GLN A 431 19.37 -0.91 -8.73
C GLN A 431 19.06 -1.80 -7.51
N VAL A 432 20.10 -2.32 -6.86
CA VAL A 432 19.97 -3.05 -5.59
C VAL A 432 19.36 -2.13 -4.52
N ARG A 433 19.85 -0.89 -4.37
CA ARG A 433 19.27 0.07 -3.43
C ARG A 433 17.78 0.34 -3.72
N VAL A 434 17.41 0.54 -4.99
CA VAL A 434 16.00 0.71 -5.37
C VAL A 434 15.15 -0.51 -5.01
N LEU A 435 15.68 -1.73 -5.15
CA LEU A 435 14.98 -2.95 -4.72
C LEU A 435 14.83 -3.01 -3.20
N THR A 436 15.90 -2.76 -2.44
CA THR A 436 15.86 -2.84 -0.97
C THR A 436 14.92 -1.80 -0.38
N ASP A 437 14.97 -0.55 -0.86
CA ASP A 437 14.08 0.51 -0.40
C ASP A 437 12.60 0.19 -0.74
N ALA A 438 12.33 -0.35 -1.94
CA ALA A 438 10.98 -0.77 -2.30
C ALA A 438 10.47 -1.96 -1.47
N VAL A 439 11.35 -2.88 -1.07
CA VAL A 439 10.99 -3.99 -0.16
C VAL A 439 10.68 -3.43 1.22
N ASP A 440 11.46 -2.45 1.71
CA ASP A 440 11.19 -1.79 2.99
C ASP A 440 9.79 -1.18 3.02
N ASP A 441 9.37 -0.48 1.95
CA ASP A 441 8.05 0.16 1.83
C ASP A 441 6.85 -0.81 1.94
N ILE A 442 7.05 -2.11 1.70
CA ILE A 442 5.99 -3.12 1.80
C ILE A 442 6.08 -3.99 3.07
N THR A 443 7.08 -3.73 3.90
CA THR A 443 7.35 -4.44 5.15
C THR A 443 7.14 -3.53 6.35
N SER A 444 6.86 -4.11 7.53
CA SER A 444 6.67 -3.29 8.73
C SER A 444 8.03 -2.97 9.34
N ILE A 445 8.28 -1.69 9.62
CA ILE A 445 9.45 -1.26 10.41
C ILE A 445 9.48 -1.93 11.79
N ASP A 446 8.32 -2.23 12.38
CA ASP A 446 8.25 -2.83 13.72
C ASP A 446 8.75 -4.28 13.67
N ASP A 447 8.28 -5.07 12.69
CA ASP A 447 8.73 -6.45 12.47
C ASP A 447 10.23 -6.46 12.12
N PHE A 448 10.70 -5.51 11.30
CA PHE A 448 12.12 -5.38 10.92
C PHE A 448 13.01 -5.07 12.12
N LEU A 449 12.63 -4.13 12.99
CA LEU A 449 13.39 -3.76 14.18
C LEU A 449 13.41 -4.88 15.22
N ALA A 450 12.29 -5.59 15.39
CA ALA A 450 12.22 -6.73 16.30
C ALA A 450 13.16 -7.87 15.88
N VAL A 451 13.17 -8.24 14.59
CA VAL A 451 14.09 -9.26 14.08
C VAL A 451 15.54 -8.78 14.11
N SER A 452 15.79 -7.51 13.75
CA SER A 452 17.14 -6.95 13.77
C SER A 452 17.73 -6.89 15.18
N GLU A 453 16.93 -6.57 16.21
CA GLU A 453 17.34 -6.63 17.62
C GLU A 453 17.79 -8.05 18.00
N ASN A 454 16.99 -9.07 17.65
CA ASN A 454 17.31 -10.47 17.96
C ASN A 454 18.57 -10.96 17.25
N HIS A 455 18.73 -10.63 15.97
CA HIS A 455 19.92 -11.00 15.22
C HIS A 455 21.18 -10.30 15.73
N ILE A 456 21.08 -9.03 16.15
CA ILE A 456 22.22 -8.34 16.80
C ILE A 456 22.60 -9.03 18.10
N LEU A 457 21.63 -9.43 18.92
CA LEU A 457 21.91 -10.13 20.17
C LEU A 457 22.65 -11.46 19.89
N GLU A 458 22.18 -12.22 18.89
CA GLU A 458 22.82 -13.46 18.45
C GLU A 458 24.24 -13.21 17.92
N ASP A 459 24.41 -12.23 17.03
CA ASP A 459 25.68 -11.90 16.40
C ASP A 459 26.69 -11.38 17.44
N VAL A 460 26.26 -10.55 18.40
CA VAL A 460 27.07 -10.08 19.53
C VAL A 460 27.52 -11.25 20.41
N ASN A 461 26.63 -12.19 20.72
CA ASN A 461 27.00 -13.37 21.51
C ASN A 461 28.03 -14.24 20.77
N LYS A 462 27.83 -14.47 19.46
CA LYS A 462 28.81 -15.18 18.61
C LYS A 462 30.16 -14.46 18.54
N CYS A 463 30.14 -13.13 18.48
CA CYS A 463 31.33 -12.28 18.45
C CYS A 463 32.15 -12.41 19.75
N VAL A 464 31.47 -12.40 20.91
CA VAL A 464 32.11 -12.61 22.22
C VAL A 464 32.64 -14.05 22.36
N ILE A 465 31.92 -15.06 21.87
CA ILE A 465 32.40 -16.45 21.87
C ILE A 465 33.65 -16.58 21.00
N ALA A 466 33.65 -16.00 19.79
CA ALA A 466 34.81 -16.03 18.89
C ALA A 466 36.05 -15.39 19.54
N LEU A 467 35.88 -14.30 20.29
CA LEU A 467 36.95 -13.71 21.09
C LEU A 467 37.50 -14.69 22.15
N GLN A 468 36.62 -15.32 22.93
CA GLN A 468 37.01 -16.27 23.99
C GLN A 468 37.71 -17.51 23.43
N GLU A 469 37.27 -17.97 22.25
CA GLU A 469 37.86 -19.10 21.53
C GLU A 469 39.13 -18.71 20.75
N LYS A 470 39.47 -17.41 20.71
CA LYS A 470 40.58 -16.85 19.92
C LYS A 470 40.46 -17.12 18.42
N ASP A 471 39.23 -17.21 17.92
CA ASP A 471 38.91 -17.36 16.50
C ASP A 471 38.86 -15.99 15.83
N VAL A 472 39.99 -15.58 15.24
CA VAL A 472 40.13 -14.28 14.56
C VAL A 472 39.20 -14.18 13.34
N ASP A 473 39.05 -15.27 12.58
CA ASP A 473 38.19 -15.29 11.39
C ASP A 473 36.71 -15.19 11.78
N GLY A 474 36.32 -15.91 12.84
CA GLY A 474 35.00 -15.82 13.44
C GLY A 474 34.68 -14.43 13.97
N LEU A 475 35.66 -13.78 14.62
CA LEU A 475 35.55 -12.44 15.17
C LEU A 475 35.32 -11.39 14.08
N ASP A 476 36.15 -11.37 13.03
CA ASP A 476 36.01 -10.41 11.93
C ASP A 476 34.68 -10.60 11.17
N ARG A 477 34.31 -11.86 10.89
CA ARG A 477 33.04 -12.19 10.20
C ARG A 477 31.82 -11.74 11.01
N THR A 478 31.78 -12.04 12.30
CA THR A 478 30.64 -11.66 13.16
C THR A 478 30.58 -10.16 13.39
N ALA A 479 31.72 -9.50 13.58
CA ALA A 479 31.78 -8.04 13.65
C ALA A 479 31.36 -7.35 12.33
N GLY A 480 31.69 -7.95 11.18
CA GLY A 480 31.19 -7.52 9.87
C GLY A 480 29.66 -7.54 9.79
N ALA A 481 29.04 -8.66 10.18
CA ALA A 481 27.59 -8.79 10.23
C ALA A 481 26.93 -7.77 11.18
N ILE A 482 27.49 -7.56 12.37
CA ILE A 482 27.00 -6.55 13.34
C ILE A 482 27.06 -5.15 12.73
N ARG A 483 28.19 -4.78 12.12
CA ARG A 483 28.36 -3.48 11.45
C ARG A 483 27.36 -3.28 10.33
N GLY A 484 27.20 -4.29 9.46
CA GLY A 484 26.23 -4.27 8.37
C GLY A 484 24.80 -4.09 8.87
N ARG A 485 24.40 -4.84 9.91
CA ARG A 485 23.02 -4.83 10.43
C ARG A 485 22.72 -3.53 11.16
N ALA A 486 23.66 -3.02 11.95
CA ALA A 486 23.52 -1.71 12.59
C ALA A 486 23.39 -0.58 11.57
N ALA A 487 24.23 -0.57 10.52
CA ALA A 487 24.14 0.41 9.44
C ALA A 487 22.80 0.32 8.69
N ARG A 488 22.31 -0.91 8.46
CA ARG A 488 21.01 -1.16 7.83
C ARG A 488 19.84 -0.65 8.69
N VAL A 489 19.86 -0.90 10.00
CA VAL A 489 18.87 -0.37 10.95
C VAL A 489 18.84 1.15 10.91
N ILE A 490 20.00 1.79 10.95
CA ILE A 490 20.08 3.26 10.84
C ILE A 490 19.46 3.74 9.53
N HIS A 491 19.82 3.14 8.39
CA HIS A 491 19.26 3.50 7.07
C HIS A 491 17.73 3.38 7.04
N VAL A 492 17.15 2.23 7.40
CA VAL A 492 15.69 2.01 7.41
C VAL A 492 15.00 3.05 8.28
N VAL A 493 15.48 3.22 9.52
CA VAL A 493 14.84 4.12 10.49
C VAL A 493 14.93 5.57 10.03
N THR A 494 16.09 6.02 9.54
CA THR A 494 16.24 7.39 9.05
C THR A 494 15.35 7.66 7.84
N SER A 495 15.27 6.72 6.88
CA SER A 495 14.40 6.84 5.71
C SER A 495 12.92 6.83 6.09
N GLU A 496 12.53 6.02 7.07
CA GLU A 496 11.16 6.00 7.58
C GLU A 496 10.81 7.31 8.28
N MET A 497 11.75 7.93 9.02
CA MET A 497 11.50 9.22 9.67
C MET A 497 11.23 10.37 8.68
N ASP A 498 11.69 10.28 7.43
CA ASP A 498 11.39 11.27 6.38
C ASP A 498 9.89 11.31 6.00
N ASN A 499 9.13 10.26 6.34
CA ASN A 499 7.68 10.20 6.14
C ASN A 499 6.88 10.99 7.19
N TYR A 500 7.52 11.48 8.26
CA TYR A 500 6.88 12.18 9.37
C TYR A 500 7.21 13.68 9.38
N GLU A 501 6.31 14.50 9.90
CA GLU A 501 6.63 15.92 10.13
C GLU A 501 7.68 16.06 11.24
N PRO A 502 8.71 16.91 11.08
CA PRO A 502 9.72 17.12 12.10
C PRO A 502 9.11 17.58 13.45
N GLY A 503 9.44 16.86 14.52
CA GLY A 503 9.02 17.15 15.88
C GLY A 503 9.69 16.24 16.92
N VAL A 504 9.17 16.25 18.15
CA VAL A 504 9.76 15.55 19.31
C VAL A 504 9.96 14.05 19.03
N TYR A 505 9.01 13.40 18.35
CA TYR A 505 9.13 12.00 17.96
C TYR A 505 10.32 11.76 17.01
N THR A 506 10.35 12.44 15.87
CA THR A 506 11.42 12.28 14.88
C THR A 506 12.77 12.69 15.45
N GLU A 507 12.82 13.74 16.28
CA GLU A 507 14.05 14.16 16.97
C GLU A 507 14.59 13.06 17.88
N LYS A 508 13.74 12.47 18.74
CA LYS A 508 14.14 11.42 19.67
C LYS A 508 14.62 10.15 18.94
N VAL A 509 13.94 9.75 17.86
CA VAL A 509 14.37 8.61 17.04
C VAL A 509 15.71 8.90 16.36
N LEU A 510 15.86 10.08 15.76
CA LEU A 510 17.09 10.47 15.07
C LEU A 510 18.27 10.71 16.03
N GLU A 511 18.03 11.12 17.27
CA GLU A 511 19.05 11.18 18.32
C GLU A 511 19.57 9.79 18.68
N ALA A 512 18.67 8.81 18.85
CA ALA A 512 19.05 7.43 19.12
C ALA A 512 19.85 6.81 17.96
N THR A 513 19.43 7.03 16.71
CA THR A 513 20.19 6.54 15.54
C THR A 513 21.56 7.20 15.44
N LYS A 514 21.67 8.50 15.74
CA LYS A 514 22.93 9.24 15.74
C LYS A 514 23.88 8.81 16.85
N LEU A 515 23.36 8.47 18.03
CA LEU A 515 24.15 7.91 19.12
C LEU A 515 24.75 6.56 18.72
N LEU A 516 23.93 5.68 18.13
CA LEU A 516 24.40 4.40 17.60
C LEU A 516 25.48 4.61 16.54
N SER A 517 25.22 5.46 15.54
CA SER A 517 26.12 5.63 14.38
C SER A 517 27.45 6.30 14.73
N ASN A 518 27.43 7.32 15.60
CA ASN A 518 28.58 8.21 15.80
C ASN A 518 29.35 7.93 17.09
N THR A 519 28.79 7.16 18.02
CA THR A 519 29.43 6.87 19.32
C THR A 519 29.61 5.39 19.55
N VAL A 520 28.51 4.62 19.48
CA VAL A 520 28.53 3.18 19.81
C VAL A 520 29.27 2.36 18.76
N MET A 521 28.91 2.50 17.47
CA MET A 521 29.52 1.72 16.39
C MET A 521 31.02 2.00 16.20
N PRO A 522 31.52 3.25 16.29
CA PRO A 522 32.96 3.52 16.26
C PRO A 522 33.71 2.85 17.41
N ARG A 523 33.19 2.92 18.64
CA ARG A 523 33.81 2.26 19.82
C ARG A 523 33.84 0.74 19.67
N PHE A 524 32.74 0.14 19.20
CA PHE A 524 32.71 -1.30 18.91
C PHE A 524 33.74 -1.68 17.84
N THR A 525 33.84 -0.90 16.76
CA THR A 525 34.80 -1.15 15.68
C THR A 525 36.25 -1.08 16.17
N GLU A 526 36.58 -0.06 16.97
CA GLU A 526 37.91 0.09 17.58
C GLU A 526 38.26 -1.11 18.48
N GLN A 527 37.30 -1.61 19.27
CA GLN A 527 37.52 -2.77 20.14
C GLN A 527 37.70 -4.07 19.34
N VAL A 528 36.99 -4.24 18.21
CA VAL A 528 37.19 -5.37 17.29
C VAL A 528 38.58 -5.31 16.65
N GLU A 529 38.99 -4.15 16.15
CA GLU A 529 40.32 -3.96 15.55
C GLU A 529 41.43 -4.28 16.56
N ALA A 530 41.32 -3.74 17.78
CA ALA A 530 42.28 -4.02 18.85
C ALA A 530 42.33 -5.51 19.24
N ALA A 531 41.17 -6.18 19.30
CA ALA A 531 41.09 -7.61 19.60
C ALA A 531 41.73 -8.46 18.49
N VAL A 532 41.44 -8.16 17.22
CA VAL A 532 42.03 -8.85 16.07
C VAL A 532 43.55 -8.65 16.03
N GLU A 533 44.05 -7.43 16.26
CA GLU A 533 45.49 -7.15 16.31
C GLU A 533 46.20 -7.89 17.46
N ALA A 534 45.59 -7.88 18.65
CA ALA A 534 46.14 -8.55 19.83
C ALA A 534 46.21 -10.08 19.65
N LEU A 535 45.17 -10.68 19.06
CA LEU A 535 45.12 -12.13 18.78
C LEU A 535 45.99 -12.56 17.61
N SER A 536 46.18 -11.68 16.60
CA SER A 536 47.02 -11.96 15.42
C SER A 536 48.51 -11.82 15.71
N SER A 537 48.88 -11.24 16.86
CA SER A 537 50.27 -11.12 17.32
C SER A 537 50.79 -12.46 17.85
N ASP A 538 52.09 -12.75 17.64
CA ASP A 538 52.75 -13.94 18.21
C ASP A 538 53.92 -13.54 19.15
N PRO A 539 53.83 -13.77 20.48
CA PRO A 539 52.69 -14.36 21.19
C PRO A 539 51.51 -13.37 21.30
N ALA A 540 50.29 -13.92 21.43
CA ALA A 540 49.07 -13.14 21.57
C ALA A 540 49.19 -12.14 22.73
N GLN A 541 48.86 -10.88 22.46
CA GLN A 541 48.93 -9.80 23.43
C GLN A 541 47.72 -9.84 24.38
N PRO A 542 47.88 -9.39 25.64
CA PRO A 542 46.75 -9.25 26.55
C PRO A 542 45.80 -8.16 26.05
N MET A 543 44.50 -8.43 26.16
CA MET A 543 43.41 -7.55 25.72
C MET A 543 42.36 -7.47 26.82
N ASP A 544 41.70 -6.32 26.95
CA ASP A 544 40.63 -6.13 27.95
C ASP A 544 39.31 -6.68 27.42
N GLU A 545 39.04 -7.95 27.70
CA GLU A 545 37.80 -8.62 27.34
C GLU A 545 36.56 -7.91 27.92
N ASN A 546 36.66 -7.24 29.07
CA ASN A 546 35.51 -6.55 29.66
C ASN A 546 35.12 -5.32 28.86
N GLU A 547 36.10 -4.56 28.37
CA GLU A 547 35.83 -3.39 27.54
C GLU A 547 35.20 -3.78 26.20
N PHE A 548 35.64 -4.89 25.60
CA PHE A 548 35.05 -5.43 24.40
C PHE A 548 33.61 -5.94 24.61
N ILE A 549 33.35 -6.65 25.72
CA ILE A 549 32.01 -7.12 26.07
C ILE A 549 31.08 -5.91 26.31
N ASP A 550 31.55 -4.87 27.00
CA ASP A 550 30.81 -3.61 27.19
C ASP A 550 30.48 -2.95 25.85
N ALA A 551 31.48 -2.76 24.98
CA ALA A 551 31.29 -2.16 23.66
C ALA A 551 30.31 -2.97 22.78
N SER A 552 30.39 -4.30 22.83
CA SER A 552 29.49 -5.19 22.08
C SER A 552 28.06 -5.13 22.61
N ARG A 553 27.89 -5.10 23.94
CA ARG A 553 26.58 -4.93 24.59
C ARG A 553 25.94 -3.59 24.23
N LEU A 554 26.72 -2.51 24.16
CA LEU A 554 26.21 -1.19 23.77
C LEU A 554 25.61 -1.17 22.36
N VAL A 555 26.06 -2.03 21.44
CA VAL A 555 25.44 -2.16 20.11
C VAL A 555 24.01 -2.69 20.22
N TYR A 556 23.81 -3.76 21.00
CA TYR A 556 22.47 -4.30 21.28
C TYR A 556 21.59 -3.27 21.98
N ASP A 557 22.08 -2.63 23.05
CA ASP A 557 21.34 -1.62 23.80
C ASP A 557 20.96 -0.41 22.91
N GLY A 558 21.87 0.03 22.03
CA GLY A 558 21.60 1.13 21.08
C GLY A 558 20.51 0.80 20.06
N ILE A 559 20.50 -0.42 19.50
CA ILE A 559 19.45 -0.86 18.56
C ILE A 559 18.12 -1.05 19.29
N ARG A 560 18.14 -1.59 20.50
CA ARG A 560 16.97 -1.70 21.36
C ARG A 560 16.38 -0.33 21.70
N ASP A 561 17.21 0.68 21.96
CA ASP A 561 16.75 2.03 22.25
C ASP A 561 16.17 2.74 21.02
N ILE A 562 16.73 2.49 19.82
CA ILE A 562 16.09 2.90 18.56
C ILE A 562 14.71 2.26 18.41
N ARG A 563 14.61 0.93 18.62
CA ARG A 563 13.32 0.22 18.58
C ARG A 563 12.33 0.84 19.56
N LYS A 564 12.71 1.00 20.82
CA LYS A 564 11.85 1.65 21.83
C LYS A 564 11.41 3.05 21.39
N ALA A 565 12.32 3.86 20.84
CA ALA A 565 12.01 5.21 20.36
C ALA A 565 10.99 5.18 19.21
N VAL A 566 11.15 4.28 18.23
CA VAL A 566 10.20 4.09 17.12
C VAL A 566 8.84 3.59 17.64
N LEU A 567 8.83 2.68 18.61
CA LEU A 567 7.61 2.17 19.21
C LEU A 567 6.88 3.19 20.11
N MET A 568 7.48 4.35 20.42
CA MET A 568 6.83 5.37 21.26
C MET A 568 5.56 5.99 20.63
N ILE A 569 5.44 5.94 19.30
CA ILE A 569 4.23 6.36 18.59
C ILE A 569 3.25 5.22 18.37
N ARG A 570 3.69 3.98 18.66
CA ARG A 570 2.92 2.77 18.57
C ARG A 570 2.12 2.55 19.84
N THR A 571 1.24 1.61 19.71
CA THR A 571 -0.01 1.45 20.41
C THR A 571 0.06 0.09 21.06
N PRO A 572 -0.23 -0.12 22.37
CA PRO A 572 -0.15 -1.44 22.99
C PRO A 572 -1.03 -2.52 22.32
N GLU A 573 -1.93 -2.13 21.43
CA GLU A 573 -2.78 -3.01 20.62
C GLU A 573 -2.24 -3.24 19.19
N GLU A 574 -1.37 -2.35 18.69
CA GLU A 574 -0.53 -2.57 17.48
C GLU A 574 0.72 -3.39 17.81
N LEU A 575 1.13 -3.35 19.07
CA LEU A 575 2.18 -4.19 19.66
C LEU A 575 1.57 -5.54 20.02
N ASP A 576 2.12 -6.62 19.50
CA ASP A 576 1.75 -7.99 19.87
C ASP A 576 2.32 -8.33 21.25
N ASP A 577 1.81 -9.36 21.93
CA ASP A 577 2.39 -9.84 23.21
C ASP A 577 3.91 -10.09 23.04
N SER A 578 4.32 -10.54 21.84
CA SER A 578 5.72 -10.78 21.49
C SER A 578 6.59 -9.53 21.22
N ASP A 579 6.00 -8.33 21.13
CA ASP A 579 6.77 -7.08 21.03
C ASP A 579 7.34 -6.65 22.39
N PHE A 580 6.79 -7.20 23.47
CA PHE A 580 7.28 -7.08 24.84
C PHE A 580 7.79 -8.39 25.44
N GLU A 581 7.49 -9.56 24.85
CA GLU A 581 8.17 -10.80 25.23
C GLU A 581 9.65 -10.68 24.91
N THR A 582 10.41 -10.42 25.97
CA THR A 582 11.77 -10.94 26.04
C THR A 582 11.59 -12.45 25.88
N GLU A 583 12.07 -13.04 24.79
CA GLU A 583 12.22 -14.51 24.76
C GLU A 583 12.97 -14.85 26.05
N ASP A 584 12.35 -15.65 26.92
CA ASP A 584 12.90 -16.08 28.23
C ASP A 584 14.22 -16.85 27.99
N PHE A 585 15.29 -16.12 27.73
CA PHE A 585 16.65 -16.58 27.89
C PHE A 585 17.04 -16.25 29.32
N ASP A 586 16.84 -17.25 30.17
CA ASP A 586 17.23 -17.33 31.57
C ASP A 586 18.71 -16.92 31.77
N VAL A 587 19.01 -15.63 31.94
CA VAL A 587 20.25 -15.18 32.60
C VAL A 587 19.92 -14.05 33.57
N ARG A 588 19.82 -14.43 34.84
CA ARG A 588 19.72 -13.53 36.00
C ARG A 588 20.79 -12.43 35.97
N SER A 589 20.35 -11.18 36.10
CA SER A 589 21.07 -10.18 36.90
C SER A 589 20.06 -9.32 37.66
N ARG A 590 19.94 -9.62 38.96
CA ARG A 590 19.11 -8.87 39.91
C ARG A 590 19.86 -7.63 40.37
N THR A 591 19.35 -6.45 40.02
CA THR A 591 19.30 -5.28 40.92
C THR A 591 18.47 -4.18 40.27
N SER A 592 17.22 -3.98 40.70
CA SER A 592 16.60 -2.66 40.64
C SER A 592 15.68 -2.47 41.85
N VAL A 593 15.84 -1.29 42.45
CA VAL A 593 15.14 -0.81 43.64
C VAL A 593 13.77 -0.31 43.20
N GLN A 594 12.71 -0.79 43.85
CA GLN A 594 11.35 -0.26 43.71
C GLN A 594 11.25 1.09 44.41
N THR A 595 10.77 2.13 43.72
CA THR A 595 10.40 3.43 44.32
C THR A 595 8.89 3.63 44.33
N GLU A 596 8.40 4.16 45.45
CA GLU A 596 7.01 4.21 45.94
C GLU A 596 6.11 5.30 45.30
N ASP A 597 6.06 5.44 43.97
CA ASP A 597 5.31 6.54 43.32
C ASP A 597 3.94 6.16 42.67
N ASP A 598 3.44 4.94 42.93
CA ASP A 598 2.24 4.38 42.25
C ASP A 598 0.87 4.81 42.83
N GLN A 599 0.80 5.80 43.74
CA GLN A 599 -0.44 6.09 44.50
C GLN A 599 -1.20 7.39 44.16
N LEU A 600 -0.82 8.18 43.14
CA LEU A 600 -1.39 9.54 42.99
C LEU A 600 -2.40 9.80 41.85
N ILE A 601 -2.89 8.81 41.08
CA ILE A 601 -3.85 9.05 39.96
C ILE A 601 -5.16 8.25 40.08
N ALA A 602 -5.91 8.43 41.17
CA ALA A 602 -7.22 7.77 41.36
C ALA A 602 -8.44 8.74 41.28
N GLY A 603 -8.37 9.89 40.58
CA GLY A 603 -9.37 10.97 40.71
C GLY A 603 -10.05 11.55 39.46
N GLN A 604 -9.61 11.27 38.23
CA GLN A 604 -10.16 11.91 37.01
C GLN A 604 -11.05 10.95 36.19
N SER A 605 -12.15 11.46 35.59
CA SER A 605 -13.01 10.66 34.71
C SER A 605 -12.31 10.33 33.39
N ALA A 606 -12.53 9.14 32.81
CA ALA A 606 -11.87 8.69 31.58
C ALA A 606 -12.02 9.69 30.41
N ARG A 607 -13.18 10.34 30.26
CA ARG A 607 -13.36 11.41 29.24
C ARG A 607 -12.44 12.61 29.47
N ALA A 608 -12.20 13.00 30.72
CA ALA A 608 -11.31 14.12 31.04
C ALA A 608 -9.85 13.78 30.70
N ILE A 609 -9.47 12.52 30.89
CA ILE A 609 -8.18 11.98 30.47
C ILE A 609 -8.06 12.05 28.94
N MET A 610 -9.09 11.63 28.19
CA MET A 610 -9.13 11.77 26.71
C MET A 610 -9.05 13.24 26.23
N ALA A 611 -9.60 14.18 27.00
CA ALA A 611 -9.51 15.62 26.68
C ALA A 611 -8.10 16.19 26.90
N GLN A 612 -7.31 15.57 27.77
CA GLN A 612 -5.96 16.00 28.13
C GLN A 612 -4.86 15.29 27.32
N LEU A 613 -5.23 14.42 26.38
CA LEU A 613 -4.26 13.73 25.52
C LEU A 613 -3.32 14.71 24.80
N PRO A 614 -2.05 14.30 24.58
CA PRO A 614 -1.10 14.98 23.71
C PRO A 614 -1.70 15.41 22.36
N GLN A 615 -1.20 16.53 21.83
CA GLN A 615 -1.75 17.14 20.61
C GLN A 615 -1.59 16.24 19.37
N GLU A 616 -0.53 15.43 19.32
CA GLU A 616 -0.27 14.44 18.27
C GLU A 616 -1.32 13.31 18.26
N GLN A 617 -1.63 12.75 19.43
CA GLN A 617 -2.66 11.71 19.59
C GLN A 617 -4.06 12.27 19.25
N LYS A 618 -4.33 13.52 19.60
CA LYS A 618 -5.56 14.21 19.19
C LYS A 618 -5.67 14.37 17.67
N ALA A 619 -4.56 14.53 16.95
CA ALA A 619 -4.56 14.63 15.50
C ALA A 619 -4.92 13.28 14.83
N LYS A 620 -4.33 12.17 15.28
CA LYS A 620 -4.68 10.81 14.81
C LYS A 620 -6.16 10.48 15.05
N ILE A 621 -6.67 10.77 16.25
CA ILE A 621 -8.09 10.62 16.57
C ILE A 621 -8.96 11.51 15.66
N ALA A 622 -8.54 12.74 15.40
CA ALA A 622 -9.30 13.66 14.53
C ALA A 622 -9.39 13.18 13.08
N GLU A 623 -8.34 12.58 12.53
CA GLU A 623 -8.31 12.00 11.19
C GLU A 623 -9.27 10.79 11.07
N GLN A 624 -9.19 9.85 12.02
CA GLN A 624 -10.10 8.70 12.05
C GLN A 624 -11.56 9.13 12.23
N VAL A 625 -11.80 10.13 13.08
CA VAL A 625 -13.15 10.72 13.22
C VAL A 625 -13.59 11.40 11.93
N ALA A 626 -12.71 12.06 11.17
CA ALA A 626 -13.05 12.65 9.88
C ALA A 626 -13.49 11.58 8.87
N SER A 627 -12.79 10.44 8.81
CA SER A 627 -13.19 9.29 7.99
C SER A 627 -14.53 8.70 8.44
N PHE A 628 -14.78 8.60 9.75
CA PHE A 628 -16.09 8.22 10.30
C PHE A 628 -17.20 9.21 9.92
N GLN A 629 -16.93 10.52 9.94
CA GLN A 629 -17.90 11.56 9.57
C GLN A 629 -18.31 11.50 8.09
N GLU A 630 -17.43 11.02 7.20
CA GLU A 630 -17.76 10.75 5.81
C GLU A 630 -18.84 9.66 5.70
N GLU A 631 -18.65 8.52 6.38
CA GLU A 631 -19.64 7.43 6.43
C GLU A 631 -20.94 7.85 7.12
N LYS A 632 -20.84 8.63 8.20
CA LYS A 632 -22.00 9.23 8.86
C LYS A 632 -22.78 10.13 7.92
N SER A 633 -22.11 10.93 7.09
CA SER A 633 -22.75 11.80 6.11
C SER A 633 -23.51 11.00 5.04
N LYS A 634 -22.98 9.83 4.65
CA LYS A 634 -23.68 8.87 3.78
C LYS A 634 -24.95 8.33 4.45
N LEU A 635 -24.89 7.99 5.75
CA LEU A 635 -26.07 7.54 6.50
C LEU A 635 -27.12 8.64 6.66
N ASP A 636 -26.73 9.85 7.03
CA ASP A 636 -27.66 10.99 7.14
C ASP A 636 -28.35 11.29 5.81
N ALA A 637 -27.59 11.30 4.72
CA ALA A 637 -28.14 11.50 3.38
C ALA A 637 -29.14 10.40 2.99
N GLU A 638 -28.92 9.16 3.44
CA GLU A 638 -29.83 8.04 3.16
C GLU A 638 -31.08 8.09 4.06
N VAL A 639 -30.90 8.20 5.36
CA VAL A 639 -31.95 8.18 6.38
C VAL A 639 -32.86 9.40 6.29
N SER A 640 -32.36 10.57 5.86
CA SER A 640 -33.16 11.80 5.72
C SER A 640 -34.20 11.76 4.60
N LYS A 641 -34.08 10.81 3.66
CA LYS A 641 -35.06 10.57 2.61
C LYS A 641 -36.36 9.98 3.15
N TRP A 642 -36.29 9.31 4.30
CA TRP A 642 -37.34 8.48 4.83
C TRP A 642 -38.02 9.13 6.04
N ASP A 643 -39.34 9.05 6.06
CA ASP A 643 -40.14 9.30 7.25
C ASP A 643 -39.98 8.12 8.21
N ASP A 644 -39.73 8.43 9.49
CA ASP A 644 -39.50 7.45 10.55
C ASP A 644 -40.79 6.99 11.24
N SER A 645 -41.95 7.59 10.91
CA SER A 645 -43.25 7.23 11.49
C SER A 645 -43.71 5.87 10.98
N GLY A 646 -43.33 4.82 11.71
CA GLY A 646 -43.66 3.43 11.40
C GLY A 646 -42.60 2.70 10.58
N ASN A 647 -41.32 3.10 10.69
CA ASN A 647 -40.19 2.37 10.12
C ASN A 647 -39.10 2.15 11.17
N ASP A 648 -39.18 1.03 11.87
CA ASP A 648 -38.25 0.67 12.95
C ASP A 648 -36.81 0.50 12.46
N ILE A 649 -36.57 0.14 11.19
CA ILE A 649 -35.20 0.08 10.64
C ILE A 649 -34.58 1.48 10.58
N ILE A 650 -35.35 2.49 10.16
CA ILE A 650 -34.90 3.88 10.11
C ILE A 650 -34.70 4.44 11.53
N VAL A 651 -35.60 4.13 12.47
CA VAL A 651 -35.46 4.51 13.89
C VAL A 651 -34.20 3.89 14.51
N LEU A 652 -33.99 2.59 14.31
CA LEU A 652 -32.81 1.88 14.80
C LEU A 652 -31.51 2.40 14.15
N ALA A 653 -31.53 2.73 12.85
CA ALA A 653 -30.37 3.31 12.17
C ALA A 653 -30.00 4.69 12.75
N LYS A 654 -31.00 5.55 13.03
CA LYS A 654 -30.80 6.84 13.72
C LYS A 654 -30.27 6.64 15.13
N GLN A 655 -30.83 5.67 15.88
CA GLN A 655 -30.40 5.36 17.23
C GLN A 655 -28.96 4.86 17.28
N MET A 656 -28.59 3.90 16.42
CA MET A 656 -27.22 3.38 16.32
C MET A 656 -26.25 4.49 15.90
N CYS A 657 -26.64 5.36 14.94
CA CYS A 657 -25.85 6.52 14.53
C CYS A 657 -25.56 7.47 15.70
N MET A 658 -26.59 7.82 16.48
CA MET A 658 -26.45 8.69 17.64
C MET A 658 -25.49 8.11 18.67
N ILE A 659 -25.63 6.83 19.02
CA ILE A 659 -24.77 6.20 20.04
C ILE A 659 -23.33 6.04 19.53
N MET A 660 -23.14 5.70 18.24
CA MET A 660 -21.80 5.67 17.63
C MET A 660 -21.15 7.04 17.65
N MET A 661 -21.90 8.13 17.41
CA MET A 661 -21.37 9.48 17.55
C MET A 661 -20.94 9.79 18.99
N GLU A 662 -21.77 9.46 19.99
CA GLU A 662 -21.42 9.67 21.40
C GLU A 662 -20.14 8.92 21.80
N MET A 663 -19.93 7.72 21.25
CA MET A 663 -18.71 6.93 21.42
C MET A 663 -17.50 7.57 20.71
N THR A 664 -17.67 8.11 19.49
CA THR A 664 -16.58 8.85 18.80
C THR A 664 -16.31 10.24 19.39
N ASP A 665 -17.27 10.85 20.09
CA ASP A 665 -17.05 12.12 20.78
C ASP A 665 -16.35 11.90 22.13
N PHE A 666 -16.61 10.77 22.79
CA PHE A 666 -15.89 10.34 23.97
C PHE A 666 -14.37 10.24 23.71
N THR A 667 -13.97 9.68 22.56
CA THR A 667 -12.55 9.58 22.18
C THR A 667 -11.90 10.94 21.94
N ARG A 668 -12.69 11.99 21.68
CA ARG A 668 -12.21 13.38 21.54
C ARG A 668 -12.21 14.14 22.86
N GLY A 669 -12.51 13.46 23.98
CA GLY A 669 -12.68 14.07 25.29
C GLY A 669 -13.93 14.96 25.41
N LYS A 670 -14.91 14.76 24.53
CA LYS A 670 -16.17 15.53 24.46
C LYS A 670 -17.36 14.56 24.57
N GLY A 671 -18.57 15.08 24.42
CA GLY A 671 -19.78 14.25 24.46
C GLY A 671 -20.22 13.84 25.88
N PRO A 672 -21.29 13.02 25.94
CA PRO A 672 -22.03 12.75 27.18
C PRO A 672 -21.46 11.58 28.01
N LEU A 673 -20.70 10.66 27.41
CA LEU A 673 -20.11 9.51 28.09
C LEU A 673 -18.95 9.97 28.98
N LYS A 674 -18.90 9.60 30.26
CA LYS A 674 -17.91 10.11 31.21
C LYS A 674 -16.80 9.11 31.50
N ASN A 675 -17.16 7.83 31.62
CA ASN A 675 -16.27 6.75 32.02
C ASN A 675 -16.36 5.55 31.08
N THR A 676 -15.37 4.65 31.13
CA THR A 676 -15.34 3.40 30.35
C THR A 676 -16.60 2.54 30.56
N SER A 677 -17.21 2.59 31.75
CA SER A 677 -18.50 1.93 32.03
C SER A 677 -19.63 2.43 31.11
N ASP A 678 -19.63 3.73 30.78
CA ASP A 678 -20.63 4.35 29.91
C ASP A 678 -20.40 3.92 28.45
N VAL A 679 -19.13 3.79 28.04
CA VAL A 679 -18.74 3.29 26.71
C VAL A 679 -19.11 1.82 26.51
N ILE A 680 -18.89 0.99 27.53
CA ILE A 680 -19.34 -0.42 27.53
C ILE A 680 -20.87 -0.48 27.47
N SER A 681 -21.57 0.38 28.21
CA SER A 681 -23.03 0.45 28.13
C SER A 681 -23.51 0.92 26.75
N ALA A 682 -22.81 1.85 26.10
CA ALA A 682 -23.13 2.34 24.76
C ALA A 682 -22.95 1.25 23.70
N ALA A 683 -21.85 0.49 23.76
CA ALA A 683 -21.59 -0.65 22.89
C ALA A 683 -22.66 -1.76 23.04
N LYS A 684 -23.08 -2.06 24.28
CA LYS A 684 -24.19 -2.99 24.55
C LYS A 684 -25.51 -2.50 23.96
N LYS A 685 -25.83 -1.20 24.07
CA LYS A 685 -27.04 -0.61 23.47
C LYS A 685 -27.00 -0.67 21.94
N ILE A 686 -25.84 -0.45 21.32
CA ILE A 686 -25.67 -0.62 19.86
C ILE A 686 -25.85 -2.08 19.45
N ALA A 687 -25.28 -3.02 20.20
CA ALA A 687 -25.43 -4.45 19.90
C ALA A 687 -26.89 -4.91 20.03
N GLU A 688 -27.63 -4.40 21.02
CA GLU A 688 -29.06 -4.66 21.16
C GLU A 688 -29.86 -4.08 19.99
N ALA A 689 -29.58 -2.83 19.59
CA ALA A 689 -30.21 -2.20 18.43
C ALA A 689 -29.86 -2.93 17.11
N GLY A 690 -28.61 -3.36 16.95
CA GLY A 690 -28.14 -4.16 15.82
C GLY A 690 -28.82 -5.53 15.75
N SER A 691 -29.03 -6.19 16.89
CA SER A 691 -29.79 -7.45 16.96
C SER A 691 -31.27 -7.26 16.60
N ARG A 692 -31.89 -6.16 17.01
CA ARG A 692 -33.26 -5.81 16.58
C ARG A 692 -33.33 -5.51 15.09
N MET A 693 -32.33 -4.81 14.54
CA MET A 693 -32.22 -4.53 13.11
C MET A 693 -32.00 -5.81 12.29
N ASP A 694 -31.21 -6.76 12.79
CA ASP A 694 -31.03 -8.09 12.18
C ASP A 694 -32.35 -8.86 12.13
N LYS A 695 -33.13 -8.88 13.22
CA LYS A 695 -34.46 -9.53 13.24
C LYS A 695 -35.42 -8.95 12.20
N LEU A 696 -35.48 -7.62 12.09
CA LEU A 696 -36.32 -6.93 11.10
C LEU A 696 -35.83 -7.18 9.66
N GLY A 697 -34.51 -7.08 9.44
CA GLY A 697 -33.89 -7.31 8.14
C GLY A 697 -34.08 -8.75 7.64
N ARG A 698 -33.93 -9.76 8.52
CA ARG A 698 -34.22 -11.16 8.19
C ARG A 698 -35.69 -11.38 7.84
N THR A 699 -36.59 -10.75 8.58
CA THR A 699 -38.03 -10.80 8.25
C THR A 699 -38.29 -10.24 6.85
N ILE A 700 -37.65 -9.14 6.47
CA ILE A 700 -37.75 -8.59 5.11
C ILE A 700 -37.12 -9.51 4.07
N ALA A 701 -35.95 -10.08 4.37
CA ALA A 701 -35.24 -11.01 3.50
C ALA A 701 -36.06 -12.29 3.23
N ASP A 702 -36.79 -12.80 4.22
CA ASP A 702 -37.65 -13.98 4.09
C ASP A 702 -38.85 -13.74 3.17
N HIS A 703 -39.32 -12.50 3.09
CA HIS A 703 -40.41 -12.09 2.20
C HIS A 703 -39.93 -11.56 0.85
N CYS A 704 -38.61 -11.51 0.62
CA CYS A 704 -38.02 -11.09 -0.64
C CYS A 704 -37.97 -12.28 -1.62
N PRO A 705 -38.70 -12.25 -2.76
CA PRO A 705 -38.70 -13.34 -3.73
C PRO A 705 -37.45 -13.33 -4.63
N ASP A 706 -36.70 -12.24 -4.65
CA ASP A 706 -35.48 -12.10 -5.43
C ASP A 706 -34.28 -12.59 -4.65
N SER A 707 -33.70 -13.69 -5.12
CA SER A 707 -32.59 -14.35 -4.42
C SER A 707 -31.34 -13.47 -4.33
N ALA A 708 -31.07 -12.60 -5.30
CA ALA A 708 -29.87 -11.75 -5.27
C ALA A 708 -30.01 -10.66 -4.21
N CYS A 709 -31.13 -9.93 -4.22
CA CYS A 709 -31.44 -8.90 -3.25
C CYS A 709 -31.51 -9.47 -1.82
N LYS A 710 -32.05 -10.69 -1.66
CA LYS A 710 -32.06 -11.42 -0.38
C LYS A 710 -30.65 -11.70 0.13
N GLN A 711 -29.76 -12.21 -0.72
CA GLN A 711 -28.38 -12.53 -0.33
C GLN A 711 -27.59 -11.28 0.06
N ASP A 712 -27.73 -10.19 -0.69
CA ASP A 712 -27.09 -8.90 -0.36
C ASP A 712 -27.54 -8.39 1.01
N LEU A 713 -28.85 -8.40 1.28
CA LEU A 713 -29.40 -7.97 2.56
C LEU A 713 -28.86 -8.82 3.72
N LEU A 714 -28.85 -10.15 3.58
CA LEU A 714 -28.32 -11.06 4.61
C LEU A 714 -26.81 -10.85 4.85
N ALA A 715 -26.03 -10.61 3.80
CA ALA A 715 -24.60 -10.32 3.91
C ALA A 715 -24.35 -9.02 4.70
N TYR A 716 -25.13 -7.96 4.48
CA TYR A 716 -25.01 -6.73 5.26
C TYR A 716 -25.43 -6.91 6.73
N LEU A 717 -26.43 -7.74 7.01
CA LEU A 717 -26.82 -8.07 8.39
C LEU A 717 -25.73 -8.85 9.13
N GLN A 718 -25.05 -9.78 8.45
CA GLN A 718 -23.88 -10.47 9.01
C GLN A 718 -22.74 -9.49 9.30
N ARG A 719 -22.52 -8.48 8.45
CA ARG A 719 -21.55 -7.41 8.70
C ARG A 719 -21.93 -6.55 9.90
N ILE A 720 -23.22 -6.23 10.10
CA ILE A 720 -23.69 -5.56 11.32
C ILE A 720 -23.37 -6.39 12.54
N ALA A 721 -23.62 -7.71 12.53
CA ALA A 721 -23.31 -8.58 13.65
C ALA A 721 -21.80 -8.61 13.97
N LEU A 722 -20.95 -8.74 12.95
CA LEU A 722 -19.49 -8.68 13.08
C LEU A 722 -19.03 -7.36 13.71
N TYR A 723 -19.48 -6.22 13.18
CA TYR A 723 -18.98 -4.92 13.65
C TYR A 723 -19.58 -4.50 15.00
N CYS A 724 -20.81 -4.91 15.33
CA CYS A 724 -21.34 -4.80 16.69
C CYS A 724 -20.51 -5.62 17.70
N HIS A 725 -20.02 -6.79 17.29
CA HIS A 725 -19.16 -7.62 18.12
C HIS A 725 -17.78 -6.99 18.30
N GLN A 726 -17.13 -6.54 17.23
CA GLN A 726 -15.87 -5.80 17.29
C GLN A 726 -15.98 -4.55 18.18
N LEU A 727 -17.04 -3.76 18.03
CA LEU A 727 -17.26 -2.56 18.85
C LEU A 727 -17.43 -2.89 20.34
N ASN A 728 -18.04 -4.03 20.68
CA ASN A 728 -18.14 -4.51 22.06
C ASN A 728 -16.77 -4.93 22.63
N ILE A 729 -15.92 -5.57 21.83
CA ILE A 729 -14.55 -5.92 22.24
C ILE A 729 -13.77 -4.63 22.51
N CYS A 730 -13.75 -3.69 21.55
CA CYS A 730 -13.06 -2.41 21.70
C CYS A 730 -13.53 -1.61 22.92
N SER A 731 -14.82 -1.68 23.27
CA SER A 731 -15.37 -0.97 24.43
C SER A 731 -14.92 -1.51 25.80
N LYS A 732 -14.50 -2.77 25.88
CA LYS A 732 -14.11 -3.44 27.13
C LYS A 732 -12.63 -3.28 27.47
N VAL A 733 -11.81 -2.86 26.51
CA VAL A 733 -10.40 -2.56 26.73
C VAL A 733 -10.31 -1.30 27.59
N LYS A 734 -9.61 -1.38 28.73
CA LYS A 734 -9.42 -0.24 29.64
C LYS A 734 -8.19 0.56 29.18
N ALA A 735 -8.34 1.88 29.10
CA ALA A 735 -7.18 2.78 29.03
C ALA A 735 -6.43 2.72 30.36
N GLU A 736 -5.20 2.22 30.36
CA GLU A 736 -4.29 2.29 31.50
C GLU A 736 -3.53 3.63 31.47
N VAL A 737 -3.24 4.17 32.64
CA VAL A 737 -2.55 5.46 32.78
C VAL A 737 -1.21 5.16 33.46
N GLN A 738 -0.12 5.36 32.74
CA GLN A 738 1.24 5.25 33.28
C GLN A 738 1.83 6.65 33.50
N ASN A 739 2.40 6.88 34.67
CA ASN A 739 3.12 8.10 34.99
C ASN A 739 4.62 7.83 34.82
N LEU A 740 5.27 8.45 33.84
CA LEU A 740 6.72 8.48 33.75
C LEU A 740 7.20 9.93 33.82
N GLY A 741 7.99 10.27 34.85
CA GLY A 741 8.68 11.56 34.92
C GLY A 741 7.80 12.81 35.12
N GLY A 742 6.58 12.66 35.64
CA GLY A 742 5.65 13.78 35.87
C GLY A 742 4.77 14.15 34.67
N GLU A 743 4.85 13.39 33.57
CA GLU A 743 3.96 13.50 32.41
C GLU A 743 3.02 12.27 32.33
N LEU A 744 1.72 12.54 32.20
CA LEU A 744 0.67 11.53 32.12
C LEU A 744 0.68 10.87 30.74
N VAL A 745 1.17 9.63 30.65
CA VAL A 745 1.12 8.82 29.42
C VAL A 745 -0.11 7.91 29.50
N VAL A 746 -1.11 8.21 28.66
CA VAL A 746 -2.39 7.51 28.63
C VAL A 746 -2.40 6.51 27.47
N SER A 747 -2.52 5.21 27.75
CA SER A 747 -2.58 4.14 26.73
C SER A 747 -3.94 4.00 26.01
N GLY A 748 -4.81 5.01 26.13
CA GLY A 748 -6.23 4.95 25.72
C GLY A 748 -6.55 5.36 24.29
N VAL A 749 -5.56 5.68 23.47
CA VAL A 749 -5.74 6.25 22.11
C VAL A 749 -6.12 5.18 21.09
N ASP A 750 -5.73 3.94 21.32
CA ASP A 750 -5.77 2.89 20.29
C ASP A 750 -7.02 2.06 20.41
N SER A 751 -7.40 1.78 21.66
CA SER A 751 -8.75 1.42 22.02
C SER A 751 -9.73 2.44 21.41
N ALA A 752 -9.41 3.73 21.47
CA ALA A 752 -10.21 4.78 20.85
C ALA A 752 -10.20 4.74 19.30
N MET A 753 -9.07 4.50 18.64
CA MET A 753 -8.99 4.38 17.18
C MET A 753 -9.69 3.12 16.67
N SER A 754 -9.46 1.96 17.27
CA SER A 754 -10.14 0.69 17.00
C SER A 754 -11.65 0.82 17.21
N LEU A 755 -12.08 1.53 18.26
CA LEU A 755 -13.48 1.86 18.52
C LEU A 755 -14.07 2.76 17.42
N ILE A 756 -13.34 3.78 16.94
CA ILE A 756 -13.77 4.63 15.83
C ILE A 756 -13.85 3.83 14.52
N GLN A 757 -12.88 2.96 14.24
CA GLN A 757 -12.83 2.16 13.01
C GLN A 757 -13.91 1.07 12.99
N ALA A 758 -14.17 0.41 14.12
CA ALA A 758 -15.31 -0.50 14.28
C ALA A 758 -16.64 0.25 14.12
N ALA A 759 -16.78 1.45 14.69
CA ALA A 759 -17.96 2.30 14.54
C ALA A 759 -18.16 2.76 13.08
N LYS A 760 -17.09 3.11 12.36
CA LYS A 760 -17.12 3.47 10.93
C LYS A 760 -17.57 2.30 10.06
N ASN A 761 -17.00 1.11 10.29
CA ASN A 761 -17.36 -0.10 9.58
C ASN A 761 -18.82 -0.49 9.83
N LEU A 762 -19.28 -0.36 11.09
CA LEU A 762 -20.67 -0.56 11.46
C LEU A 762 -21.59 0.47 10.79
N MET A 763 -21.19 1.75 10.75
CA MET A 763 -21.94 2.82 10.09
C MET A 763 -22.20 2.49 8.62
N ASN A 764 -21.17 2.09 7.87
CA ASN A 764 -21.31 1.68 6.48
C ASN A 764 -22.23 0.45 6.33
N ALA A 765 -22.07 -0.57 7.19
CA ALA A 765 -22.94 -1.75 7.17
C ALA A 765 -24.42 -1.39 7.43
N VAL A 766 -24.70 -0.45 8.32
CA VAL A 766 -26.04 0.09 8.58
C VAL A 766 -26.59 0.83 7.36
N VAL A 767 -25.79 1.66 6.68
CA VAL A 767 -26.20 2.35 5.43
C VAL A 767 -26.65 1.35 4.37
N GLN A 768 -25.83 0.31 4.12
CA GLN A 768 -26.13 -0.68 3.10
C GLN A 768 -27.35 -1.52 3.48
N THR A 769 -27.51 -1.85 4.75
CA THR A 769 -28.68 -2.57 5.27
C THR A 769 -29.97 -1.78 5.07
N VAL A 770 -29.98 -0.47 5.34
CA VAL A 770 -31.15 0.40 5.10
C VAL A 770 -31.51 0.40 3.61
N LYS A 771 -30.53 0.58 2.72
CA LYS A 771 -30.75 0.57 1.26
C LYS A 771 -31.29 -0.77 0.76
N ALA A 772 -30.65 -1.87 1.15
CA ALA A 772 -31.04 -3.21 0.74
C ALA A 772 -32.43 -3.58 1.29
N SER A 773 -32.75 -3.19 2.54
CA SER A 773 -34.06 -3.42 3.14
C SER A 773 -35.18 -2.68 2.40
N TYR A 774 -34.93 -1.46 1.92
CA TYR A 774 -35.88 -0.73 1.06
C TYR A 774 -36.14 -1.48 -0.25
N VAL A 775 -35.06 -1.89 -0.96
CA VAL A 775 -35.18 -2.61 -2.24
C VAL A 775 -35.94 -3.92 -2.05
N ALA A 776 -35.58 -4.70 -1.04
CA ALA A 776 -36.19 -6.00 -0.75
C ALA A 776 -37.69 -5.90 -0.41
N SER A 777 -38.10 -4.84 0.29
CA SER A 777 -39.48 -4.67 0.79
C SER A 777 -40.43 -3.93 -0.14
N THR A 778 -39.93 -3.10 -1.08
CA THR A 778 -40.80 -2.26 -1.94
C THR A 778 -40.88 -2.73 -3.38
N LYS A 779 -39.81 -3.35 -3.90
CA LYS A 779 -39.74 -3.76 -5.31
C LYS A 779 -40.58 -5.02 -5.60
N TYR A 780 -40.94 -5.81 -4.59
CA TYR A 780 -41.52 -7.16 -4.75
C TYR A 780 -42.84 -7.42 -4.01
N GLN A 781 -43.57 -6.37 -3.59
CA GLN A 781 -44.84 -6.45 -2.82
C GLN A 781 -46.01 -7.22 -3.47
N LYS A 782 -45.93 -7.62 -4.75
CA LYS A 782 -47.03 -8.26 -5.49
C LYS A 782 -46.89 -9.79 -5.64
N SER A 783 -46.40 -10.49 -4.62
CA SER A 783 -46.46 -11.97 -4.58
C SER A 783 -47.57 -12.45 -3.64
N GLN A 784 -48.41 -13.38 -4.12
CA GLN A 784 -49.70 -13.80 -3.53
C GLN A 784 -49.66 -14.34 -2.09
N GLY A 785 -48.49 -14.52 -1.48
CA GLY A 785 -48.34 -14.92 -0.07
C GLY A 785 -48.57 -13.80 0.96
N MET A 786 -48.53 -12.53 0.54
CA MET A 786 -48.59 -11.37 1.46
C MET A 786 -50.01 -10.93 1.85
N ALA A 787 -51.06 -11.55 1.30
CA ALA A 787 -52.45 -11.14 1.53
C ALA A 787 -53.05 -11.58 2.89
N SER A 788 -52.40 -12.51 3.61
CA SER A 788 -52.92 -13.06 4.88
C SER A 788 -52.45 -12.30 6.13
N LEU A 789 -51.47 -11.41 6.00
CA LEU A 789 -50.92 -10.59 7.09
C LEU A 789 -50.89 -9.13 6.65
N ASN A 790 -52.05 -8.47 6.75
CA ASN A 790 -52.15 -7.02 6.64
C ASN A 790 -51.29 -6.35 7.72
N LEU A 791 -50.01 -6.07 7.42
CA LEU A 791 -49.15 -4.97 7.91
C LEU A 791 -47.68 -5.33 7.57
N PRO A 792 -46.96 -4.61 6.69
CA PRO A 792 -45.51 -4.73 6.66
C PRO A 792 -44.96 -4.20 8.01
N ALA A 793 -44.08 -4.96 8.67
CA ALA A 793 -43.49 -4.59 9.96
C ALA A 793 -42.76 -3.23 9.93
N VAL A 794 -42.38 -2.75 8.74
CA VAL A 794 -41.82 -1.42 8.49
C VAL A 794 -42.45 -0.79 7.25
N SER A 795 -42.80 0.50 7.33
CA SER A 795 -43.42 1.26 6.24
C SER A 795 -42.43 2.26 5.62
N TRP A 796 -42.18 2.14 4.32
CA TRP A 796 -41.28 3.05 3.60
C TRP A 796 -42.07 4.23 3.05
N LYS A 797 -42.03 5.35 3.75
CA LYS A 797 -42.63 6.61 3.31
C LYS A 797 -41.52 7.61 3.05
N MET A 798 -41.51 8.22 1.87
CA MET A 798 -40.57 9.31 1.59
C MET A 798 -40.99 10.55 2.37
N LYS A 799 -40.02 11.22 2.99
CA LYS A 799 -40.24 12.50 3.65
C LYS A 799 -40.59 13.57 2.61
N ALA A 800 -41.55 14.43 2.91
CA ALA A 800 -41.93 15.52 2.00
C ALA A 800 -40.69 16.39 1.70
N PRO A 801 -40.41 16.74 0.42
CA PRO A 801 -39.21 17.49 0.07
C PRO A 801 -39.27 18.88 0.71
N GLU A 802 -38.36 19.15 1.64
CA GLU A 802 -38.16 20.52 2.12
C GLU A 802 -37.71 21.39 0.95
N LYS A 803 -38.34 22.57 0.80
CA LYS A 803 -37.97 23.55 -0.23
C LYS A 803 -36.55 24.04 0.02
N LYS A 804 -35.57 23.39 -0.59
CA LYS A 804 -34.20 23.89 -0.65
C LYS A 804 -34.15 25.05 -1.66
N PRO A 805 -33.44 26.16 -1.35
CA PRO A 805 -33.26 27.25 -2.29
C PRO A 805 -32.59 26.72 -3.57
N LEU A 806 -33.13 27.09 -4.74
CA LEU A 806 -32.67 26.62 -6.06
C LEU A 806 -31.24 27.07 -6.43
N VAL A 807 -30.59 27.86 -5.57
CA VAL A 807 -29.16 28.19 -5.65
C VAL A 807 -28.55 27.81 -4.30
N LYS A 808 -27.68 26.78 -4.29
CA LYS A 808 -26.68 26.64 -3.24
C LYS A 808 -25.74 27.85 -3.40
N ARG A 809 -25.58 28.68 -2.36
CA ARG A 809 -24.31 29.42 -2.24
C ARG A 809 -23.24 28.34 -2.18
N GLU A 810 -22.36 28.34 -3.17
CA GLU A 810 -21.12 27.58 -3.17
C GLU A 810 -20.51 27.71 -1.78
N LYS A 811 -20.48 26.61 -1.03
CA LYS A 811 -19.47 26.50 0.01
C LYS A 811 -18.21 26.16 -0.79
N GLN A 812 -17.22 27.03 -0.72
CA GLN A 812 -15.85 26.69 -1.06
C GLN A 812 -15.54 25.34 -0.42
N ASP A 813 -15.44 24.30 -1.23
CA ASP A 813 -14.59 23.16 -0.90
C ASP A 813 -13.17 23.71 -0.92
N GLU A 814 -12.63 23.97 0.27
CA GLU A 814 -11.22 24.26 0.47
C GLU A 814 -10.41 22.98 0.25
N THR A 815 -10.18 22.63 -1.02
CA THR A 815 -8.89 22.11 -1.47
C THR A 815 -8.22 23.20 -2.30
N GLN A 816 -7.92 24.33 -1.66
CA GLN A 816 -6.97 25.32 -2.18
C GLN A 816 -5.84 25.49 -1.17
N THR A 817 -4.65 25.14 -1.64
CA THR A 817 -3.33 25.56 -1.16
C THR A 817 -3.33 26.91 -0.44
N LYS A 818 -2.79 26.92 0.78
CA LYS A 818 -2.53 28.10 1.62
C LYS A 818 -1.78 29.18 0.82
N ILE A 819 -2.44 30.31 0.52
CA ILE A 819 -1.75 31.57 0.20
C ILE A 819 -1.80 32.46 1.45
N LYS A 820 -0.61 32.92 1.86
CA LYS A 820 -0.36 33.77 3.03
C LYS A 820 -1.26 35.01 3.04
N ARG A 821 -1.83 35.32 4.22
CA ARG A 821 -2.53 36.57 4.54
C ARG A 821 -1.63 37.78 4.26
N ALA A 822 -2.06 38.65 3.34
CA ALA A 822 -1.66 40.05 3.33
C ALA A 822 -2.74 40.92 3.98
N SER A 823 -2.28 41.76 4.90
CA SER A 823 -2.88 42.92 5.55
C SER A 823 -4.21 43.49 5.01
N GLN A 824 -5.14 43.70 5.94
CA GLN A 824 -6.41 44.42 5.82
C GLN A 824 -6.28 45.71 4.96
N LYS A 825 -7.11 45.83 3.91
CA LYS A 825 -7.32 47.10 3.20
C LYS A 825 -8.78 47.55 3.29
N LYS A 826 -8.89 48.82 3.68
CA LYS A 826 -10.09 49.65 3.84
C LYS A 826 -10.95 49.68 2.58
N HIS A 827 -12.25 49.76 2.78
CA HIS A 827 -13.26 49.97 1.74
C HIS A 827 -13.10 51.37 1.12
N VAL A 828 -12.75 51.44 -0.17
CA VAL A 828 -12.68 52.71 -0.94
C VAL A 828 -13.85 52.74 -1.95
N ASN A 829 -14.51 53.90 -2.03
CA ASN A 829 -15.71 54.12 -2.84
C ASN A 829 -15.35 54.16 -4.35
N PRO A 830 -16.04 53.39 -5.23
CA PRO A 830 -15.67 53.22 -6.65
C PRO A 830 -15.57 54.49 -7.50
N VAL A 831 -16.19 55.59 -7.07
CA VAL A 831 -16.15 56.88 -7.80
C VAL A 831 -14.81 57.61 -7.62
N GLN A 832 -14.06 57.31 -6.55
CA GLN A 832 -12.77 57.94 -6.28
C GLN A 832 -11.59 57.22 -6.97
N ALA A 833 -11.73 55.93 -7.26
CA ALA A 833 -10.71 55.15 -7.98
C ALA A 833 -10.68 55.43 -9.49
N LEU A 834 -11.77 55.98 -10.05
CA LEU A 834 -11.86 56.33 -11.48
C LEU A 834 -11.32 57.73 -11.80
N SER A 835 -10.99 58.55 -10.79
CA SER A 835 -10.33 59.85 -10.98
C SER A 835 -8.80 59.79 -11.01
N GLU A 836 -8.19 58.65 -10.67
CA GLU A 836 -6.72 58.52 -10.57
C GLU A 836 -6.04 57.92 -11.82
N PHE A 837 -6.80 57.50 -12.85
CA PHE A 837 -6.25 56.91 -14.09
C PHE A 837 -6.20 57.86 -15.30
N LYS A 838 -6.15 59.18 -15.05
CA LYS A 838 -5.85 60.18 -16.09
C LYS A 838 -4.61 61.00 -15.72
N ALA A 839 -3.43 60.40 -15.75
CA ALA A 839 -2.17 61.08 -16.01
C ALA A 839 -1.02 60.06 -16.19
N MET A 840 -0.14 60.36 -17.15
CA MET A 840 1.17 59.75 -17.44
C MET A 840 1.13 58.49 -18.32
N ASP A 841 0.87 58.61 -19.63
CA ASP A 841 1.86 58.88 -20.69
C ASP A 841 3.20 59.55 -20.31
N SER A 842 4.30 58.92 -20.77
CA SER A 842 5.71 59.38 -20.88
C SER A 842 6.68 58.81 -19.85
N ILE A 843 7.40 57.74 -20.20
CA ILE A 843 8.82 57.69 -20.65
C ILE A 843 9.17 56.23 -20.97
#